data_AF-A0AAD8YS83-F1
#
_entry.id   AF-A0AAD8YS83-F1
#
_cell.length_a   1.000
_cell.length_b   1.000
_cell.length_c   1.000
_cell.angle_alpha   90.00
_cell.angle_beta   90.00
_cell.angle_gamma   90.00
#
_symmetry.space_group_name_H-M   'P 1'
#
loop_
_entity.id
_entity.type
_entity.pdbx_description
1 polymer ?
#
loop_
_entity_poly.entity_id
_entity_poly.type
_entity_poly.pdbx_seq_one_letter_code
_entity_poly.pdbx_strand_id
1 'polypeptide(L)'
;MSKMLAGLLLFLCALGPTTGIRLVGNGYTDILVAINPAVPENDDLINRIKEIITSVSEYLFQALDNKVFFKEVKILVPPNWTNGTYERASTETYSKAKVLIDVPHPAFGDDPYTKQTKNCAEEGDYINFTPNFLLTDRLVDVYGPKGRVFVHEWAHLRWGVYDECNNKKPFYNDNGIQPTRCTSEVTGKWYELNNGFTQSCHISAETGLPTEECEFFPDKLQNAKASIMYMQIIDSVRAFCQEDEHNRKAPNMQNEKCDNKATHTVIFQESVDKDALGTLLPLQARPPYPQIRVLSRGNRVVCLVLDVSGSMSIIEEQASVGIVTFSTDAAILSGLTLIDGQSSRDTLIAKLPSTAGGSTFICKGLLKGLEVLKQDNKDTVGDEIIFLTDGEATDSVQDCLQTATESGTVINTLALGSDADNVLKTMADKIANEAILSNQLVDAFSSLTSSNGNPTKQKIQLESTGQIVSDWFNGTVPIDGTVGNRTTFTVIYEKSSPTVYFESPSSSVYNQKNATDTANTITLTVPGTAEAGDWKYSFFDKASTSQAMSLTVTSQAARDDVPPIMVMAQMNQLTNNGNKPMMVFAEVSQKYSPVLNTTVWAYLESDTGHSEKLQLLDNGAGSADAFKDDGIYSRYFTKLKKGRYNMKVRVASTGGVHSSPSRYSGALYIPGYIVDGTVKLNPPKPPTNVQPANVGSFTRTATGESFVVDVPVGVPLPNFPPNKITDLSAEIQEDIVLLNWTAPGEDLDQGTATSYEIRWSDDFQTSKQLQQCESVQHICTSSSRGRLSRTAFFGAQYHNPKWYHIVLCCSVRGQWQTEVSSV
;
A
#
# COMPACT_ATOMS: atom_id res chain seq x y z
N MET A 1 6.96 32.16 22.13
CA MET A 1 5.75 31.94 21.31
C MET A 1 5.98 32.16 19.82
N SER A 2 6.42 33.34 19.34
CA SER A 2 6.63 33.59 17.89
C SER A 2 7.63 32.63 17.20
N LYS A 3 8.76 32.29 17.82
CA LYS A 3 9.71 31.26 17.31
C LYS A 3 9.16 29.83 17.30
N MET A 4 8.22 29.52 18.20
CA MET A 4 7.59 28.20 18.32
C MET A 4 6.43 28.04 17.34
N LEU A 5 5.70 29.14 17.06
CA LEU A 5 4.70 29.22 16.00
C LEU A 5 5.36 29.19 14.61
N ALA A 6 6.50 29.88 14.45
CA ALA A 6 7.31 29.80 13.23
C ALA A 6 7.83 28.38 13.01
N GLY A 7 8.35 27.71 14.05
CA GLY A 7 8.76 26.30 13.99
C GLY A 7 7.64 25.32 13.63
N LEU A 8 6.40 25.60 14.06
CA LEU A 8 5.21 24.78 13.74
C LEU A 8 4.70 25.02 12.31
N LEU A 9 4.68 26.28 11.84
CA LEU A 9 4.40 26.62 10.44
C LEU A 9 5.50 26.08 9.50
N LEU A 10 6.74 26.01 9.97
CA LEU A 10 7.87 25.41 9.27
C LEU A 10 7.80 23.89 9.21
N PHE A 11 7.30 23.23 10.27
CA PHE A 11 7.00 21.79 10.23
C PHE A 11 5.96 21.45 9.14
N LEU A 12 5.00 22.35 8.92
CA LEU A 12 3.99 22.22 7.86
C LEU A 12 4.52 22.53 6.44
N CYS A 13 5.58 23.34 6.31
CA CYS A 13 6.21 23.67 5.03
C CYS A 13 7.39 22.73 4.65
N ALA A 14 8.06 22.13 5.65
CA ALA A 14 9.16 21.17 5.46
C ALA A 14 8.67 19.74 5.18
N LEU A 15 7.40 19.46 5.49
CA LEU A 15 6.63 18.50 4.72
C LEU A 15 6.53 19.11 3.32
N GLY A 16 7.46 18.76 2.41
CA GLY A 16 7.26 19.00 0.98
C GLY A 16 5.83 18.56 0.63
N PRO A 17 5.15 19.19 -0.35
CA PRO A 17 3.72 19.01 -0.57
C PRO A 17 3.40 17.52 -0.46
N THR A 18 2.69 17.14 0.60
CA THR A 18 2.30 15.76 0.86
C THR A 18 1.64 15.30 -0.42
N THR A 19 2.30 14.44 -1.18
CA THR A 19 1.76 13.94 -2.43
C THR A 19 0.57 13.09 -2.03
N GLY A 20 -0.62 13.65 -2.19
CA GLY A 20 -1.85 13.12 -1.63
C GLY A 20 -3.00 14.07 -1.89
N ILE A 21 -4.19 13.51 -2.03
CA ILE A 21 -5.41 14.25 -2.36
C ILE A 21 -5.73 15.21 -1.20
N ARG A 22 -6.00 16.47 -1.53
CA ARG A 22 -6.37 17.51 -0.56
C ARG A 22 -7.75 18.07 -0.86
N LEU A 23 -8.52 18.37 0.18
CA LEU A 23 -9.80 19.08 0.06
C LEU A 23 -9.61 20.54 0.47
N VAL A 24 -9.52 21.44 -0.51
CA VAL A 24 -9.28 22.88 -0.29
C VAL A 24 -10.55 23.66 -0.56
N GLY A 25 -11.20 24.13 0.51
CA GLY A 25 -12.57 24.60 0.43
C GLY A 25 -13.48 23.45 -0.01
N ASN A 26 -14.30 23.68 -1.04
CA ASN A 26 -15.20 22.66 -1.61
C ASN A 26 -14.54 21.80 -2.72
N GLY A 27 -13.26 22.01 -3.05
CA GLY A 27 -12.63 21.41 -4.22
C GLY A 27 -11.49 20.46 -3.88
N TYR A 28 -11.53 19.22 -4.39
CA TYR A 28 -10.41 18.29 -4.33
C TYR A 28 -9.30 18.70 -5.30
N THR A 29 -8.07 18.73 -4.81
CA THR A 29 -6.84 19.02 -5.58
C THR A 29 -5.83 17.89 -5.41
N ASP A 30 -4.77 17.93 -6.23
CA ASP A 30 -3.67 16.95 -6.22
C ASP A 30 -4.11 15.52 -6.52
N ILE A 31 -5.19 15.38 -7.29
CA ILE A 31 -5.62 14.08 -7.82
C ILE A 31 -4.69 13.73 -8.98
N LEU A 32 -3.99 12.60 -8.87
CA LEU A 32 -3.07 12.10 -9.88
C LEU A 32 -3.62 10.82 -10.52
N VAL A 33 -3.88 10.89 -11.82
CA VAL A 33 -4.21 9.75 -12.69
C VAL A 33 -2.96 9.37 -13.47
N ALA A 34 -2.46 8.13 -13.37
CA ALA A 34 -1.28 7.69 -14.12
C ALA A 34 -1.60 6.54 -15.07
N ILE A 35 -1.07 6.63 -16.28
CA ILE A 35 -1.19 5.58 -17.30
C ILE A 35 0.08 4.72 -17.25
N ASN A 36 -0.08 3.39 -17.27
CA ASN A 36 1.05 2.45 -17.24
C ASN A 36 1.80 2.48 -18.59
N PRO A 37 3.16 2.45 -18.61
CA PRO A 37 3.94 2.36 -19.86
C PRO A 37 3.60 1.18 -20.78
N ALA A 38 3.03 0.10 -20.25
CA ALA A 38 2.55 -1.05 -21.01
C ALA A 38 1.25 -0.78 -21.79
N VAL A 39 0.54 0.31 -21.48
CA VAL A 39 -0.63 0.76 -22.23
C VAL A 39 -0.17 1.44 -23.53
N PRO A 40 -0.63 0.98 -24.71
CA PRO A 40 -0.29 1.60 -25.98
C PRO A 40 -0.73 3.06 -26.05
N GLU A 41 0.08 3.90 -26.71
CA GLU A 41 -0.22 5.31 -26.92
C GLU A 41 -1.55 5.50 -27.67
N ASN A 42 -2.46 6.26 -27.08
CA ASN A 42 -3.79 6.54 -27.62
C ASN A 42 -4.32 7.88 -27.10
N ASP A 43 -4.42 8.88 -27.98
CA ASP A 43 -4.89 10.22 -27.64
C ASP A 43 -6.37 10.25 -27.21
N ASP A 44 -7.20 9.34 -27.76
CA ASP A 44 -8.61 9.24 -27.38
C ASP A 44 -8.77 8.82 -25.92
N LEU A 45 -7.80 8.07 -25.38
CA LEU A 45 -7.80 7.68 -23.97
C LEU A 45 -7.68 8.91 -23.06
N ILE A 46 -6.78 9.85 -23.39
CA ILE A 46 -6.62 11.11 -22.62
C ILE A 46 -7.91 11.93 -22.66
N ASN A 47 -8.53 12.06 -23.83
CA ASN A 47 -9.79 12.79 -23.98
C ASN A 47 -10.91 12.13 -23.18
N ARG A 48 -11.00 10.80 -23.23
CA ARG A 48 -12.01 10.05 -22.48
C ARG A 48 -11.83 10.16 -20.97
N ILE A 49 -10.60 10.16 -20.48
CA ILE A 49 -10.30 10.41 -19.06
C ILE A 49 -10.81 11.80 -18.65
N LYS A 50 -10.56 12.85 -19.46
CA LYS A 50 -11.03 14.22 -19.19
C LYS A 50 -12.56 14.32 -19.11
N GLU A 51 -13.27 13.66 -20.03
CA GLU A 51 -14.74 13.57 -20.02
C GLU A 51 -15.26 12.90 -18.74
N ILE A 52 -14.66 11.76 -18.39
CA ILE A 52 -15.04 10.99 -17.20
C ILE A 52 -14.80 11.81 -15.93
N ILE A 53 -13.62 12.44 -15.78
CA ILE A 53 -13.31 13.34 -14.64
C ILE A 53 -14.35 14.46 -14.50
N THR A 54 -14.78 15.03 -15.62
CA THR A 54 -15.82 16.06 -15.62
C THR A 54 -17.16 15.51 -15.11
N SER A 55 -17.55 14.32 -15.57
CA SER A 55 -18.76 13.62 -15.10
C SER A 55 -18.68 13.23 -13.62
N VAL A 56 -17.52 12.77 -13.16
CA VAL A 56 -17.24 12.44 -11.75
C VAL A 56 -17.45 13.66 -10.87
N SER A 57 -16.86 14.79 -11.25
CA SER A 57 -16.98 16.03 -10.49
C SER A 57 -18.43 16.45 -10.29
N GLU A 58 -19.26 16.31 -11.33
CA GLU A 58 -20.68 16.64 -11.26
C GLU A 58 -21.48 15.65 -10.42
N TYR A 59 -21.24 14.34 -10.59
CA TYR A 59 -21.96 13.31 -9.86
C TYR A 59 -21.59 13.30 -8.37
N LEU A 60 -20.31 13.47 -8.05
CA LEU A 60 -19.80 13.60 -6.69
C LEU A 60 -20.42 14.80 -5.96
N PHE A 61 -20.55 15.92 -6.67
CA PHE A 61 -21.19 17.13 -6.15
C PHE A 61 -22.65 16.89 -5.77
N GLN A 62 -23.40 16.19 -6.63
CA GLN A 62 -24.77 15.79 -6.32
C GLN A 62 -24.84 14.80 -5.14
N ALA A 63 -23.88 13.87 -5.07
CA ALA A 63 -23.87 12.79 -4.08
C ALA A 63 -23.56 13.21 -2.65
N LEU A 64 -22.92 14.37 -2.48
CA LEU A 64 -22.52 14.91 -1.17
C LEU A 64 -23.17 16.28 -0.91
N ASP A 65 -24.47 16.38 -1.19
CA ASP A 65 -25.29 17.56 -0.88
C ASP A 65 -24.67 18.88 -1.36
N ASN A 66 -24.11 18.89 -2.58
CA ASN A 66 -23.47 20.05 -3.20
C ASN A 66 -22.26 20.60 -2.41
N LYS A 67 -21.57 19.76 -1.62
CA LYS A 67 -20.43 20.19 -0.79
C LYS A 67 -19.08 20.05 -1.48
N VAL A 68 -18.84 19.03 -2.29
CA VAL A 68 -17.49 18.77 -2.83
C VAL A 68 -17.48 18.41 -4.31
N PHE A 69 -16.41 18.76 -5.00
CA PHE A 69 -16.21 18.49 -6.43
C PHE A 69 -14.71 18.33 -6.74
N PHE A 70 -14.36 17.88 -7.95
CA PHE A 70 -12.96 17.83 -8.39
C PHE A 70 -12.53 19.19 -8.94
N LYS A 71 -11.54 19.81 -8.32
CA LYS A 71 -11.04 21.14 -8.72
C LYS A 71 -9.81 21.05 -9.60
N GLU A 72 -8.85 20.19 -9.25
CA GLU A 72 -7.60 20.00 -10.02
C GLU A 72 -7.28 18.52 -10.16
N VAL A 73 -7.00 18.08 -11.39
CA VAL A 73 -6.56 16.73 -11.71
C VAL A 73 -5.35 16.77 -12.65
N LYS A 74 -4.34 15.95 -12.37
CA LYS A 74 -3.15 15.77 -13.21
C LYS A 74 -3.20 14.38 -13.84
N ILE A 75 -3.00 14.30 -15.15
CA ILE A 75 -2.87 13.04 -15.89
C ILE A 75 -1.39 12.85 -16.23
N LEU A 76 -0.75 11.84 -15.64
CA LEU A 76 0.62 11.46 -15.95
C LEU A 76 0.63 10.41 -17.07
N VAL A 77 1.14 10.79 -18.23
CA VAL A 77 1.36 9.88 -19.36
C VAL A 77 2.74 9.23 -19.28
N PRO A 78 2.92 8.03 -19.87
CA PRO A 78 4.20 7.35 -19.87
C PRO A 78 5.28 8.13 -20.66
N PRO A 79 6.57 7.99 -20.29
CA PRO A 79 7.68 8.61 -21.03
C PRO A 79 7.82 8.14 -22.49
N ASN A 80 7.30 6.95 -22.82
CA ASN A 80 7.31 6.41 -24.18
C ASN A 80 6.20 6.95 -25.08
N TRP A 81 5.30 7.79 -24.58
CA TRP A 81 4.28 8.47 -25.37
C TRP A 81 4.85 9.78 -25.94
N THR A 82 4.83 9.92 -27.27
CA THR A 82 5.55 11.00 -27.99
C THR A 82 4.68 11.86 -28.90
N ASN A 83 3.41 11.49 -29.12
CA ASN A 83 2.52 12.17 -30.06
C ASN A 83 1.96 13.51 -29.53
N GLY A 84 2.05 13.75 -28.21
CA GLY A 84 1.51 14.95 -27.56
C GLY A 84 2.58 15.92 -27.04
N THR A 85 2.16 17.16 -26.79
CA THR A 85 2.95 18.13 -26.01
C THR A 85 2.46 18.09 -24.58
N TYR A 86 3.31 17.61 -23.67
CA TYR A 86 2.98 17.43 -22.25
C TYR A 86 3.84 18.36 -21.39
N GLU A 87 3.31 18.78 -20.25
CA GLU A 87 4.08 19.53 -19.26
C GLU A 87 5.05 18.59 -18.54
N ARG A 88 6.20 19.09 -18.06
CA ARG A 88 7.16 18.28 -17.31
C ARG A 88 6.58 17.96 -15.93
N ALA A 89 6.50 16.67 -15.60
CA ALA A 89 6.13 16.21 -14.26
C ALA A 89 7.20 16.66 -13.25
N SER A 90 6.80 17.04 -12.03
CA SER A 90 7.72 17.41 -10.96
C SER A 90 7.89 16.24 -9.98
N THR A 91 7.00 16.17 -8.99
CA THR A 91 6.97 15.14 -7.95
C THR A 91 6.05 13.98 -8.30
N GLU A 92 5.28 14.09 -9.39
CA GLU A 92 4.32 13.09 -9.84
C GLU A 92 5.04 11.85 -10.39
N THR A 93 4.74 10.69 -9.81
CA THR A 93 5.23 9.39 -10.26
C THR A 93 4.08 8.39 -10.37
N TYR A 94 4.27 7.33 -11.17
CA TYR A 94 3.28 6.26 -11.30
C TYR A 94 2.96 5.63 -9.93
N SER A 95 3.97 5.41 -9.08
CA SER A 95 3.82 4.84 -7.74
C SER A 95 3.06 5.72 -6.74
N LYS A 96 2.99 7.04 -6.97
CA LYS A 96 2.26 7.99 -6.11
C LYS A 96 0.82 8.24 -6.59
N ALA A 97 0.46 7.76 -7.77
CA ALA A 97 -0.86 7.98 -8.34
C ALA A 97 -1.92 7.18 -7.59
N LYS A 98 -3.09 7.80 -7.40
CA LYS A 98 -4.24 7.20 -6.72
C LYS A 98 -5.27 6.64 -7.69
N VAL A 99 -5.11 6.91 -8.97
CA VAL A 99 -5.91 6.33 -10.05
C VAL A 99 -4.96 5.83 -11.11
N LEU A 100 -4.93 4.53 -11.32
CA LEU A 100 -4.08 3.85 -12.29
C LEU A 100 -4.90 3.43 -13.49
N ILE A 101 -4.30 3.59 -14.67
CA ILE A 101 -4.82 3.05 -15.92
C ILE A 101 -3.81 2.05 -16.44
N ASP A 102 -4.14 0.78 -16.29
CA ASP A 102 -3.23 -0.32 -16.61
C ASP A 102 -3.88 -1.35 -17.55
N VAL A 103 -3.06 -2.29 -18.01
CA VAL A 103 -3.49 -3.46 -18.76
C VAL A 103 -4.45 -4.32 -17.92
N PRO A 104 -5.35 -5.09 -18.58
CA PRO A 104 -6.32 -5.92 -17.89
C PRO A 104 -5.71 -6.83 -16.83
N HIS A 105 -6.39 -6.91 -15.68
CA HIS A 105 -5.97 -7.74 -14.58
C HIS A 105 -6.17 -9.22 -14.92
N PRO A 106 -5.22 -10.14 -14.68
CA PRO A 106 -5.37 -11.55 -15.05
C PRO A 106 -6.62 -12.24 -14.46
N ALA A 107 -6.99 -11.87 -13.23
CA ALA A 107 -8.15 -12.41 -12.53
C ALA A 107 -9.43 -11.57 -12.67
N PHE A 108 -9.35 -10.31 -13.10
CA PHE A 108 -10.52 -9.39 -13.09
C PHE A 108 -10.83 -8.84 -14.49
N GLY A 109 -9.97 -9.08 -15.48
CA GLY A 109 -10.12 -8.55 -16.83
C GLY A 109 -10.18 -7.02 -16.83
N ASP A 110 -11.27 -6.50 -17.37
CA ASP A 110 -11.56 -5.08 -17.51
C ASP A 110 -12.44 -4.53 -16.35
N ASP A 111 -12.67 -5.32 -15.32
CA ASP A 111 -13.44 -4.88 -14.15
C ASP A 111 -12.71 -3.72 -13.43
N PRO A 112 -13.39 -2.60 -13.15
CA PRO A 112 -12.85 -1.53 -12.31
C PRO A 112 -12.77 -1.98 -10.86
N TYR A 113 -11.73 -1.61 -10.12
CA TYR A 113 -11.64 -1.93 -8.70
C TYR A 113 -10.78 -0.94 -7.95
N THR A 114 -10.94 -0.92 -6.63
CA THR A 114 -10.08 -0.17 -5.71
C THR A 114 -9.31 -1.15 -4.85
N LYS A 115 -7.99 -0.95 -4.75
CA LYS A 115 -7.17 -1.66 -3.78
C LYS A 115 -7.24 -0.92 -2.45
N GLN A 116 -7.76 -1.60 -1.43
CA GLN A 116 -7.89 -1.08 -0.08
C GLN A 116 -7.27 -2.07 0.91
N THR A 117 -6.15 -1.68 1.52
CA THR A 117 -5.37 -2.55 2.41
C THR A 117 -5.54 -2.17 3.88
N LYS A 118 -6.06 -0.97 4.13
CA LYS A 118 -6.34 -0.42 5.44
C LYS A 118 -7.79 -0.66 5.86
N ASN A 119 -8.11 -0.30 7.10
CA ASN A 119 -9.42 -0.55 7.69
C ASN A 119 -10.48 0.44 7.19
N CYS A 120 -11.71 0.25 7.69
CA CYS A 120 -12.77 1.22 7.49
C CYS A 120 -12.35 2.64 7.87
N ALA A 121 -12.84 3.64 7.11
CA ALA A 121 -12.55 5.06 7.29
C ALA A 121 -11.11 5.49 6.96
N GLU A 122 -10.24 4.57 6.58
CA GLU A 122 -8.87 4.86 6.15
C GLU A 122 -8.77 4.97 4.63
N GLU A 123 -8.01 5.94 4.13
CA GLU A 123 -7.78 6.11 2.68
C GLU A 123 -7.08 4.87 2.09
N GLY A 124 -7.68 4.31 1.05
CA GLY A 124 -7.18 3.19 0.27
C GLY A 124 -5.94 3.52 -0.57
N ASP A 125 -5.46 2.52 -1.30
CA ASP A 125 -4.17 2.60 -1.98
C ASP A 125 -4.30 3.26 -3.35
N TYR A 126 -5.11 2.67 -4.24
CA TYR A 126 -5.38 3.20 -5.58
C TYR A 126 -6.64 2.58 -6.21
N ILE A 127 -7.27 3.32 -7.13
CA ILE A 127 -8.26 2.82 -8.08
C ILE A 127 -7.53 2.30 -9.32
N ASN A 128 -8.00 1.20 -9.90
CA ASN A 128 -7.49 0.69 -11.18
C ASN A 128 -8.60 0.64 -12.23
N PHE A 129 -8.31 1.21 -13.41
CA PHE A 129 -9.13 1.13 -14.61
C PHE A 129 -8.32 0.57 -15.77
N THR A 130 -9.01 0.04 -16.79
CA THR A 130 -8.38 -0.38 -18.03
C THR A 130 -8.75 0.53 -19.20
N PRO A 131 -7.91 0.62 -20.24
CA PRO A 131 -8.27 1.32 -21.47
C PRO A 131 -9.60 0.84 -22.07
N ASN A 132 -9.87 -0.47 -22.05
CA ASN A 132 -11.12 -1.02 -22.58
C ASN A 132 -12.34 -0.54 -21.78
N PHE A 133 -12.25 -0.51 -20.45
CA PHE A 133 -13.31 0.02 -19.59
C PHE A 133 -13.60 1.49 -19.92
N LEU A 134 -12.56 2.31 -20.08
CA LEU A 134 -12.70 3.75 -20.32
C LEU A 134 -13.21 4.05 -21.74
N LEU A 135 -12.65 3.39 -22.76
CA LEU A 135 -12.90 3.67 -24.18
C LEU A 135 -14.16 3.01 -24.72
N THR A 136 -14.54 1.82 -24.25
CA THR A 136 -15.67 1.07 -24.83
C THR A 136 -16.95 1.24 -24.03
N ASP A 137 -18.09 1.34 -24.69
CA ASP A 137 -19.39 1.46 -24.01
C ASP A 137 -20.07 0.11 -23.72
N ARG A 138 -19.40 -1.01 -24.06
CA ARG A 138 -19.90 -2.38 -23.84
C ARG A 138 -20.22 -2.69 -22.39
N LEU A 139 -19.51 -2.07 -21.46
CA LEU A 139 -19.65 -2.29 -20.02
C LEU A 139 -20.60 -1.29 -19.34
N VAL A 140 -21.18 -0.34 -20.10
CA VAL A 140 -22.11 0.65 -19.55
C VAL A 140 -23.43 0.01 -19.12
N ASP A 141 -23.96 -0.95 -19.88
CA ASP A 141 -25.18 -1.68 -19.50
C ASP A 141 -24.96 -2.62 -18.28
N VAL A 142 -23.70 -2.90 -17.94
CA VAL A 142 -23.31 -3.80 -16.85
C VAL A 142 -23.05 -3.03 -15.55
N TYR A 143 -22.21 -1.99 -15.60
CA TYR A 143 -21.79 -1.24 -14.41
C TYR A 143 -22.46 0.13 -14.27
N GLY A 144 -23.00 0.66 -15.36
CA GLY A 144 -23.57 2.00 -15.45
C GLY A 144 -22.61 3.02 -16.05
N PRO A 145 -22.99 4.31 -16.03
CA PRO A 145 -22.15 5.39 -16.52
C PRO A 145 -20.80 5.44 -15.79
N LYS A 146 -19.70 5.57 -16.54
CA LYS A 146 -18.32 5.53 -16.04
C LYS A 146 -18.04 6.51 -14.89
N GLY A 147 -18.62 7.71 -14.95
CA GLY A 147 -18.50 8.69 -13.86
C GLY A 147 -19.12 8.23 -12.53
N ARG A 148 -20.20 7.45 -12.56
CA ARG A 148 -20.82 6.89 -11.35
C ARG A 148 -20.00 5.76 -10.76
N VAL A 149 -19.50 4.88 -11.63
CA VAL A 149 -18.58 3.80 -11.25
C VAL A 149 -17.32 4.38 -10.61
N PHE A 150 -16.76 5.44 -11.19
CA PHE A 150 -15.62 6.11 -10.60
C PHE A 150 -15.97 6.70 -9.22
N VAL A 151 -17.14 7.33 -9.01
CA VAL A 151 -17.51 7.82 -7.67
C VAL A 151 -17.69 6.69 -6.64
N HIS A 152 -18.17 5.52 -7.07
CA HIS A 152 -18.19 4.33 -6.24
C HIS A 152 -16.77 3.89 -5.84
N GLU A 153 -15.84 3.77 -6.79
CA GLU A 153 -14.43 3.46 -6.51
C GLU A 153 -13.72 4.58 -5.71
N TRP A 154 -14.09 5.84 -5.93
CA TRP A 154 -13.59 6.98 -5.16
C TRP A 154 -14.00 6.88 -3.70
N ALA A 155 -15.18 6.34 -3.40
CA ALA A 155 -15.61 6.19 -2.02
C ALA A 155 -14.77 5.14 -1.27
N HIS A 156 -14.46 4.01 -1.92
CA HIS A 156 -13.47 3.04 -1.40
C HIS A 156 -12.10 3.72 -1.19
N LEU A 157 -11.62 4.44 -2.21
CA LEU A 157 -10.30 5.07 -2.17
C LEU A 157 -10.22 6.13 -1.08
N ARG A 158 -11.07 7.16 -1.12
CA ARG A 158 -10.89 8.36 -0.31
C ARG A 158 -11.37 8.18 1.12
N TRP A 159 -12.46 7.45 1.31
CA TRP A 159 -13.13 7.35 2.62
C TRP A 159 -13.08 5.96 3.22
N GLY A 160 -12.49 4.96 2.55
CA GLY A 160 -12.32 3.63 3.11
C GLY A 160 -13.63 2.93 3.43
N VAL A 161 -14.72 3.25 2.72
CA VAL A 161 -15.99 2.52 2.87
C VAL A 161 -15.97 1.23 2.05
N TYR A 162 -16.86 0.30 2.38
CA TYR A 162 -16.98 -0.98 1.67
C TYR A 162 -18.32 -1.10 0.95
N ASP A 163 -18.43 -2.14 0.13
CA ASP A 163 -19.65 -2.45 -0.59
C ASP A 163 -20.79 -2.81 0.38
N GLU A 164 -21.98 -2.28 0.08
CA GLU A 164 -23.21 -2.57 0.81
C GLU A 164 -23.98 -3.76 0.22
N CYS A 165 -23.32 -4.51 -0.68
CA CYS A 165 -23.71 -5.83 -1.19
C CYS A 165 -22.66 -6.91 -0.86
N ASN A 166 -23.02 -8.17 -1.11
CA ASN A 166 -22.10 -9.29 -0.94
C ASN A 166 -22.42 -10.41 -1.95
N ASN A 167 -21.48 -10.72 -2.84
CA ASN A 167 -21.68 -11.79 -3.84
C ASN A 167 -21.64 -13.20 -3.24
N LYS A 168 -20.96 -13.39 -2.10
CA LYS A 168 -20.88 -14.69 -1.40
C LYS A 168 -22.08 -14.92 -0.48
N LYS A 169 -22.68 -13.83 0.02
CA LYS A 169 -23.90 -13.85 0.83
C LYS A 169 -24.93 -12.89 0.21
N PRO A 170 -25.46 -13.19 -0.99
CA PRO A 170 -26.35 -12.26 -1.70
C PRO A 170 -27.72 -12.13 -1.04
N PHE A 171 -28.06 -13.05 -0.14
CA PHE A 171 -29.29 -13.06 0.63
C PHE A 171 -29.04 -13.40 2.10
N TYR A 172 -30.01 -13.03 2.93
CA TYR A 172 -30.13 -13.44 4.33
C TYR A 172 -31.61 -13.54 4.69
N ASN A 173 -31.93 -14.17 5.81
CA ASN A 173 -33.31 -14.28 6.27
C ASN A 173 -33.57 -13.30 7.42
N ASP A 174 -34.58 -12.46 7.26
CA ASP A 174 -35.11 -11.59 8.31
C ASP A 174 -36.63 -11.49 8.13
N ASN A 175 -37.36 -12.38 8.81
CA ASN A 175 -38.81 -12.58 8.61
C ASN A 175 -39.19 -12.81 7.13
N GLY A 176 -38.33 -13.52 6.40
CA GLY A 176 -38.42 -13.72 4.95
C GLY A 176 -37.06 -13.49 4.29
N ILE A 177 -36.90 -14.00 3.06
CA ILE A 177 -35.66 -13.86 2.29
C ILE A 177 -35.49 -12.39 1.86
N GLN A 178 -34.40 -11.79 2.31
CA GLN A 178 -34.01 -10.41 1.99
C GLN A 178 -32.74 -10.40 1.14
N PRO A 179 -32.61 -9.46 0.17
CA PRO A 179 -31.34 -9.23 -0.50
C PRO A 179 -30.36 -8.56 0.46
N THR A 180 -29.09 -8.90 0.33
CA THR A 180 -28.01 -8.17 0.99
C THR A 180 -27.84 -6.81 0.33
N ARG A 181 -28.44 -5.78 0.94
CA ARG A 181 -28.46 -4.40 0.46
C ARG A 181 -28.64 -3.42 1.61
N CYS A 182 -28.25 -2.17 1.39
CA CYS A 182 -28.41 -1.13 2.39
C CYS A 182 -29.86 -0.68 2.62
N THR A 183 -30.60 -0.44 1.54
CA THR A 183 -31.96 0.13 1.60
C THR A 183 -32.96 -0.80 0.93
N SER A 184 -34.17 -0.88 1.48
CA SER A 184 -35.26 -1.68 0.92
C SER A 184 -35.95 -1.01 -0.27
N GLU A 185 -35.64 0.26 -0.55
CA GLU A 185 -36.20 1.03 -1.66
C GLU A 185 -35.81 0.47 -3.04
N VAL A 186 -34.67 -0.21 -3.15
CA VAL A 186 -34.27 -0.82 -4.41
C VAL A 186 -35.25 -1.95 -4.75
N THR A 187 -35.98 -1.90 -5.86
CA THR A 187 -36.93 -2.96 -6.22
C THR A 187 -36.35 -3.92 -7.25
N GLY A 188 -36.86 -5.15 -7.26
CA GLY A 188 -36.43 -6.22 -8.16
C GLY A 188 -37.02 -7.58 -7.80
N LYS A 189 -36.60 -8.63 -8.52
CA LYS A 189 -37.03 -10.02 -8.28
C LYS A 189 -35.87 -11.00 -8.44
N TRP A 190 -36.11 -12.21 -7.95
CA TRP A 190 -35.13 -13.28 -7.89
C TRP A 190 -35.37 -14.30 -8.98
N TYR A 191 -34.32 -14.64 -9.70
CA TYR A 191 -34.36 -15.69 -10.71
C TYR A 191 -33.06 -16.47 -10.72
N GLU A 192 -33.16 -17.75 -11.06
CA GLU A 192 -32.02 -18.55 -11.46
C GLU A 192 -31.90 -18.57 -12.98
N LEU A 193 -30.66 -18.63 -13.47
CA LEU A 193 -30.37 -18.76 -14.90
C LEU A 193 -30.09 -20.22 -15.24
N ASN A 194 -30.96 -20.81 -16.06
CA ASN A 194 -30.78 -22.17 -16.58
C ASN A 194 -30.79 -22.15 -18.11
N ASN A 195 -29.64 -22.43 -18.73
CA ASN A 195 -29.45 -22.43 -20.18
C ASN A 195 -29.95 -21.15 -20.90
N GLY A 196 -29.80 -19.99 -20.26
CA GLY A 196 -30.24 -18.69 -20.79
C GLY A 196 -31.72 -18.36 -20.55
N PHE A 197 -32.46 -19.22 -19.84
CA PHE A 197 -33.83 -18.96 -19.40
C PHE A 197 -33.89 -18.72 -17.89
N THR A 198 -34.79 -17.84 -17.47
CA THR A 198 -35.01 -17.52 -16.05
C THR A 198 -36.06 -18.44 -15.45
N GLN A 199 -35.76 -19.03 -14.30
CA GLN A 199 -36.70 -19.81 -13.49
C GLN A 199 -36.79 -19.26 -12.06
N SER A 200 -37.84 -19.61 -11.32
CA SER A 200 -37.96 -19.25 -9.90
C SER A 200 -36.81 -19.89 -9.11
N CYS A 201 -36.28 -19.15 -8.13
CA CYS A 201 -35.21 -19.69 -7.29
C CYS A 201 -35.68 -20.88 -6.45
N HIS A 202 -34.84 -21.90 -6.42
CA HIS A 202 -34.94 -23.04 -5.52
C HIS A 202 -34.50 -22.62 -4.12
N ILE A 203 -35.20 -23.12 -3.11
CA ILE A 203 -34.90 -22.87 -1.71
C ILE A 203 -34.30 -24.13 -1.12
N SER A 204 -33.13 -24.02 -0.49
CA SER A 204 -32.50 -25.11 0.24
C SER A 204 -33.35 -25.50 1.44
N ALA A 205 -33.65 -26.80 1.56
CA ALA A 205 -34.40 -27.35 2.69
C ALA A 205 -33.60 -27.30 4.01
N GLU A 206 -32.26 -27.21 3.93
CA GLU A 206 -31.36 -27.20 5.08
C GLU A 206 -31.23 -25.80 5.69
N THR A 207 -31.07 -24.78 4.85
CA THR A 207 -30.83 -23.39 5.31
C THR A 207 -32.06 -22.51 5.25
N GLY A 208 -33.11 -22.92 4.51
CA GLY A 208 -34.28 -22.08 4.24
C GLY A 208 -33.98 -20.86 3.35
N LEU A 209 -32.81 -20.82 2.72
CA LEU A 209 -32.34 -19.75 1.84
C LEU A 209 -32.32 -20.20 0.37
N PRO A 210 -32.34 -19.27 -0.60
CA PRO A 210 -32.13 -19.60 -2.01
C PRO A 210 -30.81 -20.36 -2.23
N THR A 211 -30.73 -21.12 -3.32
CA THR A 211 -29.44 -21.72 -3.73
C THR A 211 -28.47 -20.66 -4.26
N GLU A 212 -27.20 -21.02 -4.37
CA GLU A 212 -26.14 -20.10 -4.82
C GLU A 212 -26.34 -19.62 -6.27
N GLU A 213 -27.13 -20.33 -7.08
CA GLU A 213 -27.47 -19.97 -8.46
C GLU A 213 -28.55 -18.88 -8.56
N CYS A 214 -29.18 -18.50 -7.44
CA CYS A 214 -30.23 -17.49 -7.40
C CYS A 214 -29.64 -16.07 -7.39
N GLU A 215 -30.01 -15.26 -8.38
CA GLU A 215 -29.55 -13.88 -8.51
C GLU A 215 -30.69 -12.86 -8.39
N PHE A 216 -30.35 -11.67 -7.86
CA PHE A 216 -31.27 -10.54 -7.79
C PHE A 216 -31.22 -9.71 -9.07
N PHE A 217 -32.35 -9.55 -9.74
CA PHE A 217 -32.52 -8.71 -10.91
C PHE A 217 -33.27 -7.43 -10.53
N PRO A 218 -32.60 -6.26 -10.50
CA PRO A 218 -33.25 -5.00 -10.17
C PRO A 218 -34.22 -4.55 -11.27
N ASP A 219 -35.30 -3.87 -10.89
CA ASP A 219 -36.16 -3.18 -11.84
C ASP A 219 -35.39 -2.02 -12.49
N LYS A 220 -35.40 -1.94 -13.82
CA LYS A 220 -34.61 -0.91 -14.52
C LYS A 220 -35.09 0.51 -14.20
N LEU A 221 -36.39 0.70 -14.09
CA LEU A 221 -37.02 1.98 -13.78
C LEU A 221 -37.57 1.94 -12.36
N GLN A 222 -36.96 2.72 -11.48
CA GLN A 222 -37.33 2.83 -10.07
C GLN A 222 -36.89 4.19 -9.51
N ASN A 223 -37.26 4.48 -8.26
CA ASN A 223 -37.03 5.77 -7.61
C ASN A 223 -36.07 5.71 -6.41
N ALA A 224 -35.43 4.56 -6.17
CA ALA A 224 -34.47 4.38 -5.09
C ALA A 224 -33.35 5.42 -5.20
N LYS A 225 -33.11 6.17 -4.11
CA LYS A 225 -32.10 7.24 -4.11
C LYS A 225 -30.72 6.77 -3.65
N ALA A 226 -30.69 5.71 -2.85
CA ALA A 226 -29.49 5.07 -2.36
C ALA A 226 -29.47 3.57 -2.76
N SER A 227 -28.32 2.92 -2.78
CA SER A 227 -26.99 3.43 -2.41
C SER A 227 -26.01 3.34 -3.58
N ILE A 228 -25.15 4.35 -3.70
CA ILE A 228 -23.99 4.34 -4.60
C ILE A 228 -23.09 3.13 -4.33
N MET A 229 -22.99 2.65 -3.09
CA MET A 229 -22.18 1.48 -2.71
C MET A 229 -22.91 0.14 -2.92
N TYR A 230 -24.00 0.13 -3.68
CA TYR A 230 -24.74 -1.09 -4.03
C TYR A 230 -25.14 -1.14 -5.52
N MET A 231 -25.97 -0.18 -5.96
CA MET A 231 -26.61 -0.21 -7.28
C MET A 231 -26.45 1.13 -8.00
N GLN A 232 -25.19 1.53 -8.21
CA GLN A 232 -24.81 2.79 -8.87
C GLN A 232 -25.34 2.93 -10.31
N ILE A 233 -25.71 1.82 -10.96
CA ILE A 233 -26.28 1.85 -12.31
C ILE A 233 -27.69 2.46 -12.35
N ILE A 234 -28.46 2.35 -11.27
CA ILE A 234 -29.86 2.80 -11.26
C ILE A 234 -29.91 4.31 -11.42
N ASP A 235 -30.70 4.79 -12.38
CA ASP A 235 -30.71 6.21 -12.76
C ASP A 235 -31.17 7.17 -11.68
N SER A 236 -31.97 6.72 -10.72
CA SER A 236 -32.39 7.51 -9.56
C SER A 236 -31.38 7.55 -8.42
N VAL A 237 -30.40 6.63 -8.38
CA VAL A 237 -29.43 6.54 -7.28
C VAL A 237 -28.47 7.71 -7.37
N ARG A 238 -28.49 8.57 -6.36
CA ARG A 238 -27.69 9.79 -6.25
C ARG A 238 -27.10 10.00 -4.87
N ALA A 239 -27.34 9.11 -3.91
CA ALA A 239 -26.88 9.27 -2.53
C ALA A 239 -26.14 8.02 -2.04
N PHE A 240 -25.23 8.24 -1.09
CA PHE A 240 -24.73 7.19 -0.21
C PHE A 240 -25.82 6.81 0.79
N CYS A 241 -25.76 5.57 1.31
CA CYS A 241 -26.77 5.11 2.24
C CYS A 241 -26.73 5.92 3.54
N GLN A 242 -27.91 6.38 3.96
CA GLN A 242 -28.10 7.19 5.15
C GLN A 242 -28.43 6.33 6.37
N GLU A 243 -28.16 6.85 7.56
CA GLU A 243 -28.32 6.09 8.82
C GLU A 243 -29.78 5.72 9.14
N ASP A 244 -30.75 6.49 8.63
CA ASP A 244 -32.18 6.27 8.81
C ASP A 244 -32.76 5.14 7.93
N GLU A 245 -32.14 4.87 6.79
CA GLU A 245 -32.50 3.78 5.88
C GLU A 245 -31.54 2.57 5.94
N HIS A 246 -30.44 2.69 6.68
CA HIS A 246 -29.36 1.70 6.70
C HIS A 246 -29.75 0.37 7.36
N ASN A 247 -29.65 -0.70 6.58
CA ASN A 247 -29.89 -2.06 7.01
C ASN A 247 -28.66 -2.71 7.67
N ARG A 248 -28.61 -2.60 9.00
CA ARG A 248 -27.52 -3.16 9.83
C ARG A 248 -27.49 -4.70 9.91
N LYS A 249 -28.54 -5.38 9.44
CA LYS A 249 -28.60 -6.86 9.47
C LYS A 249 -28.04 -7.49 8.20
N ALA A 250 -27.89 -6.72 7.12
CA ALA A 250 -27.37 -7.24 5.86
C ALA A 250 -25.93 -7.73 6.02
N PRO A 251 -25.58 -8.96 5.61
CA PRO A 251 -24.22 -9.50 5.72
C PRO A 251 -23.32 -8.95 4.60
N ASN A 252 -23.15 -7.62 4.55
CA ASN A 252 -22.23 -6.92 3.64
C ASN A 252 -20.95 -6.49 4.35
N MET A 253 -19.93 -6.17 3.56
CA MET A 253 -18.61 -5.81 4.07
C MET A 253 -18.62 -4.47 4.81
N GLN A 254 -19.48 -3.53 4.40
CA GLN A 254 -19.67 -2.28 5.14
C GLN A 254 -20.09 -2.56 6.58
N ASN A 255 -21.06 -3.45 6.81
CA ASN A 255 -21.50 -3.79 8.15
C ASN A 255 -20.44 -4.50 8.97
N GLU A 256 -19.75 -5.47 8.36
CA GLU A 256 -18.69 -6.27 8.98
C GLU A 256 -17.49 -5.39 9.39
N LYS A 257 -17.04 -4.50 8.50
CA LYS A 257 -15.79 -3.75 8.68
C LYS A 257 -15.97 -2.36 9.28
N CYS A 258 -17.15 -1.75 9.17
CA CYS A 258 -17.43 -0.38 9.63
C CYS A 258 -18.42 -0.30 10.80
N ASP A 259 -18.40 -1.29 11.70
CA ASP A 259 -19.24 -1.33 12.92
C ASP A 259 -20.75 -1.25 12.66
N ASN A 260 -21.22 -1.67 11.49
CA ASN A 260 -22.61 -1.50 11.02
C ASN A 260 -23.08 -0.03 10.99
N LYS A 261 -22.18 0.87 10.59
CA LYS A 261 -22.51 2.26 10.27
C LYS A 261 -22.78 2.39 8.78
N ALA A 262 -23.72 3.27 8.45
CA ALA A 262 -24.01 3.59 7.06
C ALA A 262 -22.79 4.22 6.37
N THR A 263 -22.66 4.00 5.06
CA THR A 263 -21.57 4.57 4.25
C THR A 263 -21.49 6.10 4.41
N HIS A 264 -22.63 6.80 4.40
CA HIS A 264 -22.65 8.24 4.63
C HIS A 264 -22.09 8.65 6.00
N THR A 265 -22.45 7.91 7.06
CA THR A 265 -21.96 8.16 8.42
C THR A 265 -20.43 8.06 8.48
N VAL A 266 -19.85 7.01 7.89
CA VAL A 266 -18.40 6.84 7.82
C VAL A 266 -17.73 8.00 7.06
N ILE A 267 -18.28 8.37 5.91
CA ILE A 267 -17.76 9.48 5.09
C ILE A 267 -17.71 10.79 5.89
N PHE A 268 -18.79 11.16 6.57
CA PHE A 268 -18.89 12.46 7.24
C PHE A 268 -18.30 12.52 8.66
N GLN A 269 -18.20 11.39 9.36
CA GLN A 269 -17.85 11.39 10.79
C GLN A 269 -16.51 10.71 11.10
N GLU A 270 -16.00 9.86 10.20
CA GLU A 270 -14.84 9.00 10.52
C GLU A 270 -13.71 9.11 9.50
N SER A 271 -14.04 9.40 8.24
CA SER A 271 -13.07 9.45 7.15
C SER A 271 -11.98 10.52 7.31
N VAL A 272 -10.97 10.44 6.45
CA VAL A 272 -9.90 11.45 6.33
C VAL A 272 -10.42 12.88 6.10
N ASP A 273 -11.64 13.03 5.54
CA ASP A 273 -12.23 14.33 5.21
C ASP A 273 -13.27 14.81 6.25
N LYS A 274 -13.50 14.06 7.34
CA LYS A 274 -14.58 14.34 8.32
C LYS A 274 -14.59 15.78 8.85
N ASP A 275 -13.43 16.34 9.17
CA ASP A 275 -13.31 17.68 9.77
C ASP A 275 -13.69 18.76 8.75
N ALA A 276 -13.32 18.56 7.48
CA ALA A 276 -13.70 19.44 6.39
C ALA A 276 -15.19 19.27 6.05
N LEU A 277 -15.67 18.05 5.82
CA LEU A 277 -17.05 17.77 5.44
C LEU A 277 -18.08 18.22 6.49
N GLY A 278 -17.74 18.10 7.77
CA GLY A 278 -18.57 18.57 8.89
C GLY A 278 -18.73 20.09 8.96
N THR A 279 -17.81 20.86 8.35
CA THR A 279 -17.83 22.34 8.38
C THR A 279 -18.19 22.98 7.04
N LEU A 280 -18.04 22.26 5.93
CA LEU A 280 -18.34 22.79 4.59
C LEU A 280 -19.82 23.10 4.41
N LEU A 281 -20.10 24.29 3.87
CA LEU A 281 -21.44 24.66 3.43
C LEU A 281 -21.67 24.21 1.97
N PRO A 282 -22.90 23.77 1.64
CA PRO A 282 -23.29 23.50 0.25
C PRO A 282 -23.08 24.72 -0.65
N LEU A 283 -22.50 24.51 -1.82
CA LEU A 283 -22.41 25.55 -2.85
C LEU A 283 -23.80 25.82 -3.43
N GLN A 284 -24.13 27.10 -3.54
CA GLN A 284 -25.41 27.57 -4.09
C GLN A 284 -25.44 27.57 -5.63
N ALA A 285 -24.27 27.49 -6.26
CA ALA A 285 -24.11 27.48 -7.70
C ALA A 285 -23.35 26.24 -8.15
N ARG A 286 -23.52 25.86 -9.42
CA ARG A 286 -22.78 24.76 -10.03
C ARG A 286 -21.27 25.04 -9.95
N PRO A 287 -20.44 24.07 -9.53
CA PRO A 287 -19.00 24.26 -9.48
C PRO A 287 -18.40 24.45 -10.88
N PRO A 288 -17.23 25.10 -10.98
CA PRO A 288 -16.50 25.18 -12.25
C PRO A 288 -16.03 23.80 -12.71
N TYR A 289 -15.75 23.68 -14.01
CA TYR A 289 -15.15 22.46 -14.56
C TYR A 289 -13.75 22.22 -13.95
N PRO A 290 -13.38 20.94 -13.71
CA PRO A 290 -12.05 20.60 -13.18
C PRO A 290 -10.94 21.15 -14.08
N GLN A 291 -9.89 21.70 -13.47
CA GLN A 291 -8.66 22.03 -14.19
C GLN A 291 -7.86 20.75 -14.40
N ILE A 292 -7.67 20.35 -15.66
CA ILE A 292 -6.98 19.11 -16.01
C ILE A 292 -5.69 19.41 -16.76
N ARG A 293 -4.56 18.99 -16.20
CA ARG A 293 -3.23 19.11 -16.81
C ARG A 293 -2.72 17.74 -17.22
N VAL A 294 -1.99 17.66 -18.33
CA VAL A 294 -1.37 16.43 -18.81
C VAL A 294 0.14 16.57 -18.71
N LEU A 295 0.74 15.68 -17.94
CA LEU A 295 2.14 15.70 -17.57
C LEU A 295 2.85 14.49 -18.16
N SER A 296 4.11 14.64 -18.55
CA SER A 296 4.98 13.52 -18.90
C SER A 296 6.28 13.64 -18.11
N ARG A 297 6.82 12.48 -17.73
CA ARG A 297 8.14 12.43 -17.10
C ARG A 297 9.20 12.39 -18.19
N GLY A 298 10.08 13.39 -18.20
CA GLY A 298 11.25 13.41 -19.07
C GLY A 298 12.34 12.43 -18.61
N ASN A 299 13.49 12.48 -19.27
CA ASN A 299 14.67 11.75 -18.82
C ASN A 299 15.08 12.18 -17.41
N ARG A 300 15.51 11.22 -16.59
CA ARG A 300 15.90 11.48 -15.21
C ARG A 300 17.19 12.31 -15.16
N VAL A 301 17.13 13.50 -14.58
CA VAL A 301 18.29 14.37 -14.34
C VAL A 301 18.53 14.44 -12.84
N VAL A 302 19.72 14.03 -12.41
CA VAL A 302 20.08 13.90 -11.00
C VAL A 302 21.35 14.68 -10.71
N CYS A 303 21.38 15.45 -9.63
CA CYS A 303 22.61 16.02 -9.08
C CYS A 303 22.89 15.38 -7.71
N LEU A 304 24.05 14.76 -7.59
CA LEU A 304 24.56 14.32 -6.30
C LEU A 304 25.21 15.50 -5.60
N VAL A 305 24.77 15.78 -4.37
CA VAL A 305 25.37 16.80 -3.52
C VAL A 305 25.94 16.08 -2.32
N LEU A 306 27.27 15.95 -2.32
CA LEU A 306 27.97 15.06 -1.42
C LEU A 306 28.75 15.83 -0.36
N ASP A 307 28.44 15.53 0.89
CA ASP A 307 29.44 15.45 1.94
C ASP A 307 30.23 14.15 1.76
N VAL A 308 31.53 14.20 1.93
CA VAL A 308 32.50 13.29 1.31
C VAL A 308 32.19 11.79 1.55
N SER A 309 31.71 11.04 0.54
CA SER A 309 31.69 9.56 0.58
C SER A 309 31.50 8.86 -0.78
N GLY A 310 31.80 7.54 -0.82
CA GLY A 310 32.13 6.74 -2.01
C GLY A 310 31.16 5.62 -2.45
N SER A 311 29.86 5.66 -2.14
CA SER A 311 28.91 4.53 -2.35
C SER A 311 28.09 4.55 -3.67
N MET A 312 28.60 5.18 -4.74
CA MET A 312 27.86 5.60 -5.94
C MET A 312 27.45 4.53 -6.98
N SER A 313 27.54 3.23 -6.74
CA SER A 313 27.32 2.20 -7.77
C SER A 313 25.84 1.96 -8.17
N ILE A 314 24.89 2.82 -7.77
CA ILE A 314 23.44 2.50 -7.73
C ILE A 314 22.56 3.29 -8.74
N ILE A 315 23.09 4.26 -9.49
CA ILE A 315 22.28 5.09 -10.41
C ILE A 315 21.81 4.30 -11.66
N GLU A 316 20.72 4.68 -12.31
CA GLU A 316 20.15 4.00 -13.50
C GLU A 316 20.88 4.40 -14.81
N GLU A 317 20.87 3.52 -15.81
CA GLU A 317 21.31 3.84 -17.18
C GLU A 317 20.35 4.87 -17.82
N GLN A 318 20.85 5.70 -18.73
CA GLN A 318 20.16 6.81 -19.40
C GLN A 318 19.79 8.03 -18.53
N ALA A 319 20.18 8.04 -17.25
CA ALA A 319 20.10 9.23 -16.41
C ALA A 319 21.26 10.21 -16.72
N SER A 320 21.03 11.51 -16.54
CA SER A 320 22.09 12.53 -16.56
C SER A 320 22.50 12.88 -15.13
N VAL A 321 23.77 12.70 -14.79
CA VAL A 321 24.28 12.85 -13.42
C VAL A 321 25.28 13.99 -13.31
N GLY A 322 25.01 14.93 -12.40
CA GLY A 322 25.97 15.93 -11.91
C GLY A 322 26.52 15.56 -10.54
N ILE A 323 27.72 16.05 -10.21
CA ILE A 323 28.34 15.87 -8.88
C ILE A 323 28.80 17.23 -8.36
N VAL A 324 28.28 17.59 -7.20
CA VAL A 324 28.67 18.76 -6.41
C VAL A 324 29.21 18.28 -5.07
N THR A 325 30.30 18.88 -4.62
CA THR A 325 30.78 18.76 -3.24
C THR A 325 30.65 20.08 -2.52
N PHE A 326 30.51 20.01 -1.20
CA PHE A 326 30.45 21.18 -0.36
C PHE A 326 31.22 20.96 0.93
N SER A 327 31.78 22.05 1.45
CA SER A 327 32.22 22.18 2.84
C SER A 327 32.07 23.64 3.25
N THR A 328 33.16 24.39 3.42
CA THR A 328 33.12 25.84 3.60
C THR A 328 32.60 26.55 2.35
N ASP A 329 32.90 26.01 1.18
CA ASP A 329 32.40 26.45 -0.15
C ASP A 329 31.90 25.24 -0.94
N ALA A 330 31.20 25.48 -2.06
CA ALA A 330 30.67 24.42 -2.93
C ALA A 330 31.31 24.47 -4.32
N ALA A 331 31.61 23.29 -4.88
CA ALA A 331 32.26 23.13 -6.18
C ALA A 331 31.58 22.06 -7.04
N ILE A 332 31.55 22.30 -8.36
CA ILE A 332 31.07 21.31 -9.34
C ILE A 332 32.24 20.39 -9.67
N LEU A 333 32.18 19.13 -9.24
CA LEU A 333 33.16 18.11 -9.64
C LEU A 333 32.83 17.53 -11.01
N SER A 334 31.55 17.43 -11.34
CA SER A 334 31.09 17.04 -12.67
C SER A 334 29.81 17.76 -13.05
N GLY A 335 29.78 18.36 -14.25
CA GLY A 335 28.53 18.76 -14.89
C GLY A 335 27.71 17.53 -15.30
N LEU A 336 26.49 17.77 -15.79
CA LEU A 336 25.57 16.72 -16.19
C LEU A 336 26.21 15.79 -17.24
N THR A 337 26.37 14.52 -16.86
CA THR A 337 27.00 13.47 -17.67
C THR A 337 25.99 12.35 -17.89
N LEU A 338 25.69 12.01 -19.13
CA LEU A 338 24.78 10.92 -19.47
C LEU A 338 25.40 9.56 -19.11
N ILE A 339 24.66 8.72 -18.40
CA ILE A 339 25.06 7.35 -18.08
C ILE A 339 24.68 6.44 -19.25
N ASP A 340 25.64 6.15 -20.12
CA ASP A 340 25.48 5.27 -21.29
C ASP A 340 26.15 3.89 -21.12
N GLY A 341 26.80 3.63 -19.98
CA GLY A 341 27.45 2.35 -19.69
C GLY A 341 28.36 2.38 -18.45
N GLN A 342 29.20 1.37 -18.29
CA GLN A 342 30.12 1.26 -17.15
C GLN A 342 31.22 2.32 -17.20
N SER A 343 31.71 2.71 -18.38
CA SER A 343 32.78 3.70 -18.55
C SER A 343 32.38 5.10 -18.05
N SER A 344 31.15 5.54 -18.33
CA SER A 344 30.62 6.81 -17.83
C SER A 344 30.45 6.79 -16.32
N ARG A 345 30.08 5.64 -15.72
CA ARG A 345 30.04 5.45 -14.26
C ARG A 345 31.43 5.52 -13.63
N ASP A 346 32.40 4.81 -14.18
CA ASP A 346 33.77 4.80 -13.65
C ASP A 346 34.39 6.21 -13.69
N THR A 347 34.06 6.99 -14.74
CA THR A 347 34.48 8.40 -14.87
C THR A 347 33.90 9.28 -13.75
N LEU A 348 32.65 9.05 -13.36
CA LEU A 348 32.01 9.77 -12.26
C LEU A 348 32.55 9.32 -10.89
N ILE A 349 32.76 8.01 -10.70
CA ILE A 349 33.33 7.44 -9.47
C ILE A 349 34.75 7.99 -9.23
N ALA A 350 35.57 8.10 -10.27
CA ALA A 350 36.92 8.64 -10.17
C ALA A 350 36.97 10.12 -9.72
N LYS A 351 35.86 10.85 -9.82
CA LYS A 351 35.75 12.24 -9.37
C LYS A 351 35.28 12.37 -7.92
N LEU A 352 34.93 11.28 -7.25
CA LEU A 352 34.46 11.34 -5.87
C LEU A 352 35.56 11.84 -4.93
N PRO A 353 35.22 12.70 -3.95
CA PRO A 353 36.18 13.17 -2.98
C PRO A 353 36.68 12.01 -2.10
N SER A 354 37.98 12.00 -1.82
CA SER A 354 38.65 10.98 -1.00
C SER A 354 39.07 11.48 0.39
N THR A 355 38.88 12.78 0.68
CA THR A 355 39.25 13.41 1.95
C THR A 355 38.21 14.44 2.35
N ALA A 356 37.74 14.39 3.60
CA ALA A 356 36.82 15.36 4.18
C ALA A 356 37.58 16.46 4.95
N GLY A 357 37.07 17.69 4.89
CA GLY A 357 37.60 18.81 5.66
C GLY A 357 36.90 20.14 5.36
N GLY A 358 36.71 20.96 6.39
CA GLY A 358 36.02 22.26 6.31
C GLY A 358 34.81 22.34 7.24
N SER A 359 34.06 23.43 7.14
CA SER A 359 32.74 23.57 7.79
C SER A 359 31.64 22.95 6.91
N THR A 360 30.38 22.95 7.36
CA THR A 360 29.26 22.32 6.63
C THR A 360 28.25 23.38 6.17
N PHE A 361 28.48 24.02 5.01
CA PHE A 361 27.56 25.03 4.43
C PHE A 361 26.61 24.40 3.43
N ILE A 362 25.46 23.94 3.93
CA ILE A 362 24.49 23.14 3.16
C ILE A 362 23.87 23.96 2.05
N CYS A 363 23.53 25.23 2.31
CA CYS A 363 22.88 26.06 1.30
C CYS A 363 23.76 26.29 0.09
N LYS A 364 25.09 26.37 0.27
CA LYS A 364 26.02 26.48 -0.85
C LYS A 364 25.98 25.23 -1.73
N GLY A 365 25.98 24.05 -1.11
CA GLY A 365 25.87 22.77 -1.81
C GLY A 365 24.55 22.67 -2.58
N LEU A 366 23.42 22.95 -1.92
CA LEU A 366 22.09 22.86 -2.51
C LEU A 366 21.91 23.82 -3.69
N LEU A 367 22.27 25.10 -3.54
CA LEU A 367 22.17 26.10 -4.60
C LEU A 367 23.09 25.78 -5.78
N LYS A 368 24.28 25.23 -5.51
CA LYS A 368 25.19 24.78 -6.57
C LYS A 368 24.66 23.54 -7.30
N GLY A 369 23.98 22.64 -6.59
CA GLY A 369 23.23 21.53 -7.20
C GLY A 369 22.17 22.03 -8.18
N LEU A 370 21.35 23.02 -7.78
CA LEU A 370 20.37 23.64 -8.68
C LEU A 370 21.01 24.31 -9.90
N GLU A 371 22.19 24.92 -9.75
CA GLU A 371 22.95 25.48 -10.87
C GLU A 371 23.37 24.41 -11.88
N VAL A 372 23.77 23.22 -11.41
CA VAL A 372 24.10 22.09 -12.29
C VAL A 372 22.86 21.55 -13.00
N LEU A 373 21.75 21.41 -12.30
CA LEU A 373 20.50 20.91 -12.87
C LEU A 373 20.01 21.81 -14.02
N LYS A 374 20.04 23.14 -13.85
CA LYS A 374 19.65 24.12 -14.89
C LYS A 374 20.46 24.03 -16.19
N GLN A 375 21.55 23.25 -16.25
CA GLN A 375 22.32 23.07 -17.47
C GLN A 375 21.60 22.21 -18.51
N ASP A 376 20.54 21.47 -18.15
CA ASP A 376 19.78 20.64 -19.10
C ASP A 376 18.85 21.49 -19.99
N ASN A 377 17.91 22.23 -19.39
CA ASN A 377 16.82 22.93 -20.06
C ASN A 377 16.53 24.31 -19.44
N LYS A 378 17.40 24.79 -18.53
CA LYS A 378 17.28 26.05 -17.76
C LYS A 378 16.15 26.07 -16.71
N ASP A 379 15.53 24.93 -16.47
CA ASP A 379 14.55 24.69 -15.42
C ASP A 379 15.11 23.64 -14.44
N THR A 380 14.45 23.43 -13.30
CA THR A 380 14.80 22.34 -12.36
C THR A 380 13.57 21.54 -11.91
N VAL A 381 12.42 21.80 -12.54
CA VAL A 381 11.15 21.10 -12.29
C VAL A 381 11.28 19.62 -12.66
N GLY A 382 11.09 18.75 -11.66
CA GLY A 382 11.18 17.29 -11.82
C GLY A 382 12.59 16.72 -11.84
N ASP A 383 13.60 17.57 -11.70
CA ASP A 383 14.98 17.14 -11.49
C ASP A 383 15.19 16.73 -10.03
N GLU A 384 16.18 15.88 -9.80
CA GLU A 384 16.42 15.27 -8.50
C GLU A 384 17.76 15.72 -7.92
N ILE A 385 17.77 16.09 -6.65
CA ILE A 385 18.98 16.20 -5.83
C ILE A 385 19.02 15.00 -4.90
N ILE A 386 20.14 14.28 -4.87
CA ILE A 386 20.42 13.31 -3.80
C ILE A 386 21.46 13.96 -2.90
N PHE A 387 21.03 14.33 -1.70
CA PHE A 387 21.80 15.10 -0.73
C PHE A 387 22.34 14.16 0.36
N LEU A 388 23.66 14.05 0.48
CA LEU A 388 24.34 13.23 1.49
C LEU A 388 25.07 14.14 2.46
N THR A 389 24.90 13.93 3.76
CA THR A 389 25.52 14.75 4.82
C THR A 389 25.58 14.01 6.15
N ASP A 390 26.68 14.19 6.89
CA ASP A 390 26.92 13.59 8.21
C ASP A 390 26.50 14.49 9.38
N GLY A 391 26.51 15.81 9.22
CA GLY A 391 25.76 16.72 10.10
C GLY A 391 26.34 18.09 10.43
N GLU A 392 25.60 18.74 11.35
CA GLU A 392 25.54 20.16 11.79
C GLU A 392 25.77 21.24 10.71
N ALA A 393 24.67 21.76 10.18
CA ALA A 393 24.69 22.91 9.30
C ALA A 393 25.34 24.11 9.99
N THR A 394 26.38 24.66 9.37
CA THR A 394 27.01 25.90 9.83
C THR A 394 26.18 27.13 9.42
N ASP A 395 25.30 26.98 8.42
CA ASP A 395 24.39 27.99 7.89
C ASP A 395 22.91 27.73 8.18
N SER A 396 22.07 28.74 7.96
CA SER A 396 20.62 28.59 8.09
C SER A 396 20.05 27.91 6.86
N VAL A 397 19.76 26.62 6.97
CA VAL A 397 19.32 25.76 5.85
C VAL A 397 17.93 26.15 5.32
N GLN A 398 17.15 26.88 6.09
CA GLN A 398 15.73 27.11 5.84
C GLN A 398 15.43 27.85 4.52
N ASP A 399 16.14 28.94 4.26
CA ASP A 399 15.86 29.82 3.12
C ASP A 399 16.23 29.15 1.78
N CYS A 400 17.34 28.41 1.76
CA CYS A 400 17.76 27.69 0.56
C CYS A 400 16.90 26.45 0.29
N LEU A 401 16.38 25.80 1.34
CA LEU A 401 15.41 24.71 1.19
C LEU A 401 14.10 25.20 0.58
N GLN A 402 13.54 26.30 1.10
CA GLN A 402 12.34 26.90 0.50
C GLN A 402 12.58 27.23 -0.97
N THR A 403 13.72 27.82 -1.31
CA THR A 403 14.12 28.11 -2.69
C THR A 403 14.16 26.85 -3.56
N ALA A 404 14.73 25.76 -3.04
CA ALA A 404 14.84 24.50 -3.77
C ALA A 404 13.46 23.81 -3.94
N THR A 405 12.61 23.83 -2.92
CA THR A 405 11.24 23.29 -3.02
C THR A 405 10.37 24.11 -3.98
N GLU A 406 10.45 25.44 -3.93
CA GLU A 406 9.71 26.34 -4.85
C GLU A 406 10.17 26.20 -6.30
N SER A 407 11.40 25.73 -6.53
CA SER A 407 11.91 25.46 -7.89
C SER A 407 11.31 24.21 -8.55
N GLY A 408 10.55 23.39 -7.81
CA GLY A 408 9.97 22.14 -8.33
C GLY A 408 10.95 20.96 -8.41
N THR A 409 12.14 21.11 -7.84
CA THR A 409 13.15 20.05 -7.70
C THR A 409 12.77 19.08 -6.58
N VAL A 410 13.00 17.79 -6.82
CA VAL A 410 12.83 16.72 -5.85
C VAL A 410 14.13 16.59 -5.04
N ILE A 411 14.05 16.73 -3.72
CA ILE A 411 15.22 16.65 -2.83
C ILE A 411 15.13 15.36 -2.02
N ASN A 412 15.99 14.39 -2.32
CA ASN A 412 16.14 13.16 -1.56
C ASN A 412 17.30 13.34 -0.59
N THR A 413 17.03 13.33 0.72
CA THR A 413 18.07 13.55 1.74
C THR A 413 18.44 12.24 2.44
N LEU A 414 19.73 11.92 2.47
CA LEU A 414 20.34 10.81 3.19
C LEU A 414 21.23 11.35 4.30
N ALA A 415 20.74 11.26 5.54
CA ALA A 415 21.51 11.63 6.72
C ALA A 415 22.41 10.46 7.16
N LEU A 416 23.69 10.74 7.36
CA LEU A 416 24.70 9.80 7.86
C LEU A 416 24.95 10.07 9.35
N GLY A 417 24.73 9.10 10.22
CA GLY A 417 25.03 9.21 11.65
C GLY A 417 23.97 9.98 12.48
N SER A 418 24.23 10.06 13.80
CA SER A 418 23.30 10.62 14.79
C SER A 418 23.29 12.14 14.88
N ASP A 419 24.24 12.81 14.22
CA ASP A 419 24.57 14.22 14.49
C ASP A 419 24.05 15.17 13.38
N ALA A 420 23.30 14.64 12.41
CA ALA A 420 22.63 15.44 11.38
C ALA A 420 21.76 16.56 11.99
N ASP A 421 21.77 17.74 11.37
CA ASP A 421 20.97 18.89 11.79
C ASP A 421 19.49 18.52 11.89
N ASN A 422 18.76 19.05 12.88
CA ASN A 422 17.33 18.75 13.07
C ASN A 422 16.50 19.06 11.81
N VAL A 423 16.84 20.11 11.05
CA VAL A 423 16.13 20.47 9.80
C VAL A 423 16.32 19.37 8.75
N LEU A 424 17.56 18.88 8.58
CA LEU A 424 17.87 17.77 7.67
C LEU A 424 17.27 16.45 8.15
N LYS A 425 17.31 16.17 9.45
CA LYS A 425 16.62 15.01 10.04
C LYS A 425 15.12 15.07 9.82
N THR A 426 14.52 16.26 9.72
CA THR A 426 13.09 16.41 9.45
C THR A 426 12.76 16.15 7.97
N MET A 427 13.72 16.37 7.07
CA MET A 427 13.61 16.19 5.62
C MET A 427 14.24 14.89 5.08
N ALA A 428 14.98 14.16 5.90
CA ALA A 428 15.59 12.90 5.54
C ALA A 428 14.51 11.86 5.28
N ASP A 429 14.37 11.47 4.00
CA ASP A 429 13.54 10.34 3.60
C ASP A 429 14.05 9.07 4.30
N LYS A 430 15.38 8.98 4.49
CA LYS A 430 16.08 7.82 5.07
C LYS A 430 17.30 8.25 5.89
N ILE A 431 17.62 7.44 6.90
CA ILE A 431 18.83 7.59 7.72
C ILE A 431 19.72 6.38 7.50
N ALA A 432 21.04 6.57 7.48
CA ALA A 432 22.00 5.49 7.64
C ALA A 432 22.83 5.77 8.90
N ASN A 433 22.84 4.85 9.86
CA ASN A 433 23.68 4.99 11.04
C ASN A 433 25.13 4.61 10.67
N GLU A 434 26.10 5.47 10.96
CA GLU A 434 27.52 5.18 10.75
C GLU A 434 28.02 3.96 11.55
N ALA A 435 27.36 3.65 12.67
CA ALA A 435 27.84 2.69 13.64
C ALA A 435 27.36 1.23 13.43
N ILE A 436 26.40 0.94 12.52
CA ILE A 436 25.79 -0.39 12.45
C ILE A 436 25.55 -0.80 10.98
N LEU A 437 26.53 -1.52 10.42
CA LEU A 437 26.51 -2.29 9.17
C LEU A 437 26.21 -1.49 7.88
N SER A 438 27.21 -1.45 6.99
CA SER A 438 27.26 -0.76 5.68
C SER A 438 26.10 -1.03 4.71
N ASN A 439 25.27 -2.04 4.94
CA ASN A 439 24.12 -2.32 4.09
C ASN A 439 22.98 -1.33 4.27
N GLN A 440 22.87 -0.60 5.39
CA GLN A 440 21.82 0.42 5.54
C GLN A 440 21.91 1.53 4.48
N LEU A 441 23.14 1.94 4.13
CA LEU A 441 23.36 2.95 3.08
C LEU A 441 22.95 2.41 1.70
N VAL A 442 23.34 1.16 1.39
CA VAL A 442 22.94 0.50 0.13
C VAL A 442 21.42 0.32 0.05
N ASP A 443 20.80 -0.06 1.16
CA ASP A 443 19.35 -0.21 1.32
C ASP A 443 18.63 1.12 1.12
N ALA A 444 19.22 2.24 1.57
CA ALA A 444 18.68 3.58 1.36
C ALA A 444 18.78 3.99 -0.11
N PHE A 445 19.95 3.85 -0.74
CA PHE A 445 20.13 4.19 -2.15
C PHE A 445 19.29 3.31 -3.10
N SER A 446 19.17 2.01 -2.83
CA SER A 446 18.38 1.09 -3.67
C SER A 446 16.90 1.49 -3.73
N SER A 447 16.40 2.05 -2.64
CA SER A 447 15.02 2.52 -2.52
C SER A 447 14.76 3.94 -3.08
N LEU A 448 15.80 4.71 -3.43
CA LEU A 448 15.68 5.97 -4.17
C LEU A 448 15.48 5.77 -5.68
N THR A 449 15.25 4.52 -6.11
CA THR A 449 14.91 4.21 -7.50
C THR A 449 13.47 4.61 -7.78
N SER A 450 13.28 5.53 -8.71
CA SER A 450 11.95 6.03 -9.06
C SER A 450 11.26 5.07 -10.02
N SER A 451 10.21 4.38 -9.59
CA SER A 451 9.44 3.51 -10.49
C SER A 451 8.76 4.34 -11.59
N ASN A 452 9.07 4.02 -12.84
CA ASN A 452 8.39 4.57 -14.02
C ASN A 452 7.11 3.79 -14.37
N GLY A 453 6.66 2.87 -13.50
CA GLY A 453 5.53 1.98 -13.76
C GLY A 453 5.89 0.69 -14.50
N ASN A 454 7.15 0.51 -14.91
CA ASN A 454 7.62 -0.74 -15.53
C ASN A 454 8.49 -1.57 -14.55
N PRO A 455 7.94 -2.61 -13.91
CA PRO A 455 8.66 -3.40 -12.91
C PRO A 455 9.82 -4.23 -13.51
N THR A 456 9.86 -4.47 -14.82
CA THR A 456 10.91 -5.31 -15.42
C THR A 456 12.25 -4.61 -15.56
N LYS A 457 12.25 -3.27 -15.60
CA LYS A 457 13.48 -2.46 -15.66
C LYS A 457 13.96 -2.04 -14.28
N GLN A 458 13.17 -2.28 -13.23
CA GLN A 458 13.53 -1.91 -11.86
C GLN A 458 14.61 -2.84 -11.30
N LYS A 459 15.54 -2.27 -10.54
CA LYS A 459 16.53 -3.02 -9.76
C LYS A 459 15.85 -3.57 -8.50
N ILE A 460 15.99 -4.87 -8.27
CA ILE A 460 15.30 -5.61 -7.21
C ILE A 460 16.35 -6.13 -6.25
N GLN A 461 16.13 -5.92 -4.96
CA GLN A 461 17.00 -6.42 -3.91
C GLN A 461 16.53 -7.82 -3.48
N LEU A 462 17.38 -8.83 -3.70
CA LEU A 462 17.10 -10.22 -3.36
C LEU A 462 17.48 -10.52 -1.91
N GLU A 463 18.57 -9.91 -1.42
CA GLU A 463 19.08 -10.10 -0.07
C GLU A 463 19.84 -8.84 0.40
N SER A 464 19.74 -8.55 1.70
CA SER A 464 20.54 -7.52 2.36
C SER A 464 20.79 -7.88 3.83
N THR A 465 21.97 -8.45 4.08
CA THR A 465 22.35 -8.97 5.39
C THR A 465 23.74 -8.48 5.77
N GLY A 466 23.99 -8.35 7.08
CA GLY A 466 25.28 -7.94 7.60
C GLY A 466 25.50 -8.48 9.00
N GLN A 467 26.75 -8.74 9.33
CA GLN A 467 27.16 -9.27 10.62
C GLN A 467 28.60 -8.87 10.97
N ILE A 468 28.86 -8.77 12.27
CA ILE A 468 30.21 -8.67 12.81
C ILE A 468 30.75 -10.10 12.93
N VAL A 469 31.85 -10.38 12.25
CA VAL A 469 32.44 -11.72 12.17
C VAL A 469 33.94 -11.67 12.39
N SER A 470 34.48 -12.77 12.89
CA SER A 470 35.92 -13.00 13.07
C SER A 470 36.41 -14.27 12.36
N ASP A 471 35.56 -14.88 11.54
CA ASP A 471 35.84 -16.11 10.80
C ASP A 471 35.00 -16.15 9.50
N TRP A 472 34.02 -17.04 9.39
CA TRP A 472 33.19 -17.17 8.18
C TRP A 472 31.89 -16.36 8.23
N PHE A 473 31.57 -15.71 7.11
CA PHE A 473 30.25 -15.21 6.77
C PHE A 473 29.73 -15.95 5.54
N ASN A 474 28.76 -16.84 5.74
CA ASN A 474 28.20 -17.67 4.68
C ASN A 474 26.67 -17.67 4.68
N GLY A 475 26.10 -18.09 3.56
CA GLY A 475 24.65 -18.23 3.41
C GLY A 475 24.24 -18.60 1.99
N THR A 476 22.94 -18.61 1.76
CA THR A 476 22.32 -18.95 0.48
C THR A 476 21.34 -17.85 0.07
N VAL A 477 21.34 -17.50 -1.21
CA VAL A 477 20.40 -16.56 -1.83
C VAL A 477 19.68 -17.29 -2.97
N PRO A 478 18.40 -17.68 -2.77
CA PRO A 478 17.58 -18.23 -3.83
C PRO A 478 17.27 -17.17 -4.89
N ILE A 479 17.61 -17.46 -6.15
CA ILE A 479 17.25 -16.65 -7.32
C ILE A 479 16.17 -17.41 -8.09
N ASP A 480 14.95 -16.89 -8.14
CA ASP A 480 13.86 -17.50 -8.90
C ASP A 480 13.93 -17.16 -10.40
N GLY A 481 13.15 -17.88 -11.22
CA GLY A 481 13.18 -17.73 -12.67
C GLY A 481 12.64 -16.40 -13.22
N THR A 482 12.09 -15.52 -12.38
CA THR A 482 11.58 -14.20 -12.80
C THR A 482 12.67 -13.13 -12.79
N VAL A 483 13.78 -13.37 -12.08
CA VAL A 483 14.93 -12.46 -11.98
C VAL A 483 16.21 -13.16 -12.44
N GLY A 484 17.23 -12.38 -12.79
CA GLY A 484 18.54 -12.95 -13.15
C GLY A 484 19.42 -12.02 -13.97
N ASN A 485 18.84 -11.05 -14.68
CA ASN A 485 19.63 -10.08 -15.44
C ASN A 485 20.29 -9.05 -14.51
N ARG A 486 21.47 -8.57 -14.91
CA ARG A 486 22.27 -7.59 -14.15
C ARG A 486 22.41 -7.97 -12.66
N THR A 487 22.59 -9.27 -12.39
CA THR A 487 22.72 -9.77 -11.01
C THR A 487 24.09 -9.41 -10.46
N THR A 488 24.10 -8.73 -9.31
CA THR A 488 25.33 -8.29 -8.64
C THR A 488 25.33 -8.69 -7.17
N PHE A 489 26.43 -9.29 -6.72
CA PHE A 489 26.73 -9.51 -5.31
C PHE A 489 27.71 -8.43 -4.88
N THR A 490 27.30 -7.61 -3.91
CA THR A 490 28.10 -6.52 -3.36
C THR A 490 28.42 -6.84 -1.91
N VAL A 491 29.71 -7.03 -1.62
CA VAL A 491 30.22 -7.28 -0.28
C VAL A 491 30.94 -6.02 0.19
N ILE A 492 30.54 -5.49 1.34
CA ILE A 492 31.22 -4.35 1.97
C ILE A 492 31.87 -4.84 3.27
N TYR A 493 33.11 -4.43 3.50
CA TYR A 493 33.90 -4.83 4.66
C TYR A 493 34.57 -3.63 5.33
N GLU A 494 34.71 -3.67 6.65
CA GLU A 494 35.19 -2.52 7.43
C GLU A 494 36.71 -2.39 7.43
N LYS A 495 37.45 -3.49 7.68
CA LYS A 495 38.87 -3.43 8.04
C LYS A 495 39.78 -4.00 6.97
N SER A 496 39.59 -5.26 6.60
CA SER A 496 40.51 -5.98 5.70
C SER A 496 39.75 -6.79 4.66
N SER A 497 40.25 -6.79 3.42
CA SER A 497 39.60 -7.47 2.29
C SER A 497 39.47 -8.98 2.57
N PRO A 498 38.23 -9.51 2.70
CA PRO A 498 38.01 -10.92 2.96
C PRO A 498 38.29 -11.78 1.72
N THR A 499 38.50 -13.08 1.90
CA THR A 499 38.45 -14.02 0.76
C THR A 499 36.99 -14.32 0.45
N VAL A 500 36.54 -14.05 -0.79
CA VAL A 500 35.16 -14.35 -1.19
C VAL A 500 35.04 -15.55 -2.12
N TYR A 501 33.98 -16.33 -1.91
CA TYR A 501 33.55 -17.43 -2.76
C TYR A 501 32.05 -17.31 -3.01
N PHE A 502 31.66 -17.44 -4.27
CA PHE A 502 30.26 -17.56 -4.68
C PHE A 502 30.11 -18.83 -5.52
N GLU A 503 29.09 -19.63 -5.25
CA GLU A 503 28.81 -20.89 -5.96
C GLU A 503 27.42 -20.78 -6.61
N SER A 504 27.35 -21.00 -7.93
CA SER A 504 26.09 -21.09 -8.66
C SER A 504 25.35 -22.40 -8.37
N PRO A 505 24.05 -22.51 -8.69
CA PRO A 505 23.30 -23.77 -8.55
C PRO A 505 23.92 -24.94 -9.33
N SER A 506 24.54 -24.68 -10.48
CA SER A 506 25.33 -25.65 -11.26
C SER A 506 26.76 -25.90 -10.74
N SER A 507 27.11 -25.41 -9.54
CA SER A 507 28.43 -25.53 -8.91
C SER A 507 29.59 -24.82 -9.62
N SER A 508 29.30 -23.78 -10.41
CA SER A 508 30.34 -22.87 -10.89
C SER A 508 30.81 -21.94 -9.77
N VAL A 509 32.12 -21.85 -9.54
CA VAL A 509 32.70 -21.07 -8.43
C VAL A 509 33.32 -19.77 -8.95
N TYR A 510 32.89 -18.66 -8.37
CA TYR A 510 33.45 -17.32 -8.56
C TYR A 510 34.20 -16.89 -7.30
N ASN A 511 35.34 -16.22 -7.48
CA ASN A 511 36.18 -15.73 -6.39
C ASN A 511 36.71 -14.32 -6.68
N GLN A 512 37.70 -13.87 -5.90
CA GLN A 512 38.32 -12.54 -6.07
C GLN A 512 38.74 -12.21 -7.51
N LYS A 513 39.12 -13.20 -8.33
CA LYS A 513 39.54 -12.98 -9.73
C LYS A 513 38.38 -12.59 -10.65
N ASN A 514 37.15 -12.90 -10.25
CA ASN A 514 35.93 -12.61 -10.99
C ASN A 514 35.23 -11.34 -10.47
N ALA A 515 35.69 -10.81 -9.34
CA ALA A 515 35.10 -9.65 -8.69
C ALA A 515 36.04 -8.44 -8.79
N THR A 516 35.44 -7.26 -8.72
CA THR A 516 36.18 -6.00 -8.56
C THR A 516 36.29 -5.71 -7.06
N ASP A 517 37.46 -5.30 -6.58
CA ASP A 517 37.71 -4.97 -5.18
C ASP A 517 38.24 -3.54 -5.13
N THR A 518 37.42 -2.60 -4.66
CA THR A 518 37.75 -1.17 -4.66
C THR A 518 37.04 -0.48 -3.51
N ALA A 519 37.74 0.40 -2.78
CA ALA A 519 37.17 1.22 -1.69
C ALA A 519 36.32 0.39 -0.70
N ASN A 520 36.91 -0.67 -0.14
CA ASN A 520 36.27 -1.53 0.84
C ASN A 520 35.02 -2.29 0.34
N THR A 521 34.86 -2.39 -0.98
CA THR A 521 33.71 -3.02 -1.63
C THR A 521 34.19 -4.04 -2.65
N ILE A 522 33.71 -5.28 -2.52
CA ILE A 522 33.91 -6.35 -3.49
C ILE A 522 32.60 -6.54 -4.26
N THR A 523 32.63 -6.33 -5.57
CA THR A 523 31.46 -6.51 -6.45
C THR A 523 31.70 -7.61 -7.47
N LEU A 524 30.89 -8.66 -7.39
CA LEU A 524 30.75 -9.67 -8.44
C LEU A 524 29.53 -9.32 -9.30
N THR A 525 29.76 -9.14 -10.60
CA THR A 525 28.68 -9.06 -11.60
C THR A 525 28.57 -10.39 -12.31
N VAL A 526 27.42 -11.06 -12.20
CA VAL A 526 27.19 -12.34 -12.87
C VAL A 526 27.08 -12.09 -14.38
N PRO A 527 27.85 -12.79 -15.22
CA PRO A 527 27.78 -12.60 -16.66
C PRO A 527 26.45 -13.13 -17.22
N GLY A 528 25.76 -12.31 -18.02
CA GLY A 528 24.48 -12.66 -18.63
C GLY A 528 23.33 -12.74 -17.61
N THR A 529 22.42 -13.70 -17.82
CA THR A 529 21.32 -13.99 -16.91
C THR A 529 21.79 -15.02 -15.87
N ALA A 530 21.72 -14.67 -14.59
CA ALA A 530 22.04 -15.59 -13.50
C ALA A 530 21.14 -16.82 -13.53
N GLU A 531 21.72 -17.98 -13.25
CA GLU A 531 21.01 -19.25 -13.15
C GLU A 531 19.99 -19.21 -12.01
N ALA A 532 18.77 -19.67 -12.27
CA ALA A 532 17.75 -19.81 -11.24
C ALA A 532 18.10 -20.98 -10.29
N GLY A 533 17.97 -20.76 -8.99
CA GLY A 533 18.27 -21.71 -7.93
C GLY A 533 19.01 -21.09 -6.76
N ASP A 534 19.55 -21.95 -5.91
CA ASP A 534 20.24 -21.55 -4.68
C ASP A 534 21.70 -21.18 -4.96
N TRP A 535 22.00 -19.87 -4.91
CA TRP A 535 23.38 -19.38 -4.95
C TRP A 535 23.96 -19.36 -3.54
N LYS A 536 25.14 -19.96 -3.35
CA LYS A 536 25.82 -19.95 -2.05
C LYS A 536 26.92 -18.91 -2.04
N TYR A 537 27.13 -18.28 -0.90
CA TYR A 537 28.25 -17.38 -0.67
C TYR A 537 29.00 -17.77 0.61
N SER A 538 30.31 -17.55 0.60
CA SER A 538 31.19 -17.75 1.75
C SER A 538 32.31 -16.71 1.73
N PHE A 539 32.40 -15.89 2.78
CA PHE A 539 33.46 -14.91 2.98
C PHE A 539 34.27 -15.28 4.21
N PHE A 540 35.59 -15.34 4.05
CA PHE A 540 36.51 -15.63 5.14
C PHE A 540 37.26 -14.36 5.53
N ASP A 541 37.12 -13.98 6.78
CA ASP A 541 37.92 -12.91 7.37
C ASP A 541 39.37 -13.37 7.55
N LYS A 542 40.31 -12.62 6.99
CA LYS A 542 41.76 -12.89 7.14
C LYS A 542 42.34 -12.26 8.42
N ALA A 543 41.62 -11.34 9.06
CA ALA A 543 42.08 -10.64 10.24
C ALA A 543 41.91 -11.47 11.52
N SER A 544 42.76 -11.23 12.51
CA SER A 544 42.66 -11.83 13.85
C SER A 544 41.66 -11.13 14.77
N THR A 545 41.00 -10.07 14.30
CA THR A 545 40.04 -9.26 15.05
C THR A 545 38.75 -9.16 14.26
N SER A 546 37.61 -9.22 14.95
CA SER A 546 36.31 -9.11 14.31
C SER A 546 36.17 -7.83 13.47
N GLN A 547 35.48 -7.95 12.33
CA GLN A 547 35.09 -6.83 11.48
C GLN A 547 33.63 -6.96 11.04
N ALA A 548 33.00 -5.83 10.75
CA ALA A 548 31.70 -5.82 10.10
C ALA A 548 31.86 -6.21 8.62
N MET A 549 31.01 -7.15 8.18
CA MET A 549 30.85 -7.50 6.76
C MET A 549 29.37 -7.53 6.40
N SER A 550 29.02 -7.06 5.21
CA SER A 550 27.65 -7.09 4.69
C SER A 550 27.59 -7.58 3.25
N LEU A 551 26.52 -8.29 2.91
CA LEU A 551 26.17 -8.71 1.56
C LEU A 551 24.86 -8.04 1.13
N THR A 552 24.91 -7.44 -0.06
CA THR A 552 23.71 -7.05 -0.81
C THR A 552 23.70 -7.76 -2.16
N VAL A 553 22.58 -8.42 -2.46
CA VAL A 553 22.35 -9.04 -3.77
C VAL A 553 21.22 -8.30 -4.46
N THR A 554 21.47 -7.84 -5.67
CA THR A 554 20.47 -7.18 -6.51
C THR A 554 20.41 -7.81 -7.89
N SER A 555 19.23 -7.78 -8.50
CA SER A 555 18.98 -8.33 -9.83
C SER A 555 17.91 -7.50 -10.56
N GLN A 556 17.62 -7.86 -11.80
CA GLN A 556 16.52 -7.33 -12.62
C GLN A 556 15.74 -8.50 -13.23
N ALA A 557 14.58 -8.20 -13.82
CA ALA A 557 13.77 -9.21 -14.47
C ALA A 557 14.60 -10.00 -15.51
N ALA A 558 14.51 -11.32 -15.46
CA ALA A 558 15.20 -12.20 -16.41
C ALA A 558 14.70 -12.00 -17.84
N ARG A 559 13.44 -11.58 -17.98
CA ARG A 559 12.79 -11.33 -19.27
C ARG A 559 11.89 -10.10 -19.20
N ASP A 560 11.75 -9.40 -20.31
CA ASP A 560 10.93 -8.19 -20.41
C ASP A 560 9.42 -8.50 -20.42
N ASP A 561 9.02 -9.74 -20.70
CA ASP A 561 7.62 -10.18 -20.76
C ASP A 561 7.11 -10.82 -19.46
N VAL A 562 8.00 -11.08 -18.49
CA VAL A 562 7.66 -11.69 -17.20
C VAL A 562 7.97 -10.71 -16.07
N PRO A 563 6.95 -10.10 -15.44
CA PRO A 563 7.17 -9.22 -14.31
C PRO A 563 7.75 -10.03 -13.13
N PRO A 564 8.73 -9.47 -12.41
CA PRO A 564 9.35 -10.16 -11.28
C PRO A 564 8.45 -10.14 -10.04
N ILE A 565 8.72 -11.06 -9.11
CA ILE A 565 8.13 -10.99 -7.76
C ILE A 565 8.69 -9.77 -7.03
N MET A 566 7.78 -8.94 -6.51
CA MET A 566 8.09 -7.68 -5.84
C MET A 566 7.65 -7.73 -4.38
N VAL A 567 8.35 -6.93 -3.56
CA VAL A 567 7.97 -6.67 -2.18
C VAL A 567 7.91 -5.17 -1.97
N MET A 568 6.80 -4.70 -1.41
CA MET A 568 6.65 -3.32 -0.96
C MET A 568 6.48 -3.31 0.55
N ALA A 569 7.05 -2.32 1.23
CA ALA A 569 6.99 -2.20 2.68
C ALA A 569 6.59 -0.77 3.05
N GLN A 570 5.57 -0.61 3.89
CA GLN A 570 5.05 0.69 4.30
C GLN A 570 4.57 0.70 5.76
N MET A 571 4.57 1.88 6.35
CA MET A 571 3.95 2.13 7.66
C MET A 571 2.57 2.76 7.47
N ASN A 572 1.64 2.55 8.40
CA ASN A 572 0.36 3.29 8.38
C ASN A 572 0.53 4.80 8.59
N GLN A 573 1.59 5.20 9.31
CA GLN A 573 1.91 6.59 9.62
C GLN A 573 3.41 6.78 9.82
N LEU A 574 3.92 7.97 9.48
CA LEU A 574 5.35 8.30 9.57
C LEU A 574 5.73 9.04 10.87
N THR A 575 4.75 9.37 11.71
CA THR A 575 4.99 9.97 13.02
C THR A 575 4.07 9.37 14.08
N ASN A 576 4.57 9.23 15.31
CA ASN A 576 3.75 8.78 16.43
C ASN A 576 4.22 9.38 17.76
N ASN A 577 3.27 9.86 18.56
CA ASN A 577 3.49 10.37 19.92
C ASN A 577 3.11 9.37 21.03
N GLY A 578 2.75 8.13 20.67
CA GLY A 578 2.33 7.07 21.57
C GLY A 578 0.82 6.94 21.75
N ASN A 579 0.02 7.86 21.21
CA ASN A 579 -1.44 7.85 21.40
C ASN A 579 -2.20 7.03 20.35
N LYS A 580 -1.53 6.64 19.26
CA LYS A 580 -2.13 5.84 18.18
C LYS A 580 -1.29 4.60 17.90
N PRO A 581 -1.88 3.46 17.53
CA PRO A 581 -1.14 2.30 17.07
C PRO A 581 -0.32 2.59 15.80
N MET A 582 0.89 2.02 15.69
CA MET A 582 1.60 1.93 14.41
C MET A 582 1.48 0.53 13.84
N MET A 583 1.40 0.43 12.53
CA MET A 583 1.33 -0.84 11.82
C MET A 583 2.35 -0.88 10.69
N VAL A 584 2.95 -2.04 10.55
CA VAL A 584 3.85 -2.38 9.45
C VAL A 584 3.07 -3.22 8.44
N PHE A 585 3.16 -2.86 7.16
CA PHE A 585 2.65 -3.66 6.05
C PHE A 585 3.79 -4.09 5.14
N ALA A 586 3.67 -5.30 4.61
CA ALA A 586 4.49 -5.80 3.53
C ALA A 586 3.62 -6.50 2.48
N GLU A 587 3.60 -5.98 1.27
CA GLU A 587 2.93 -6.63 0.15
C GLU A 587 3.93 -7.54 -0.57
N VAL A 588 3.54 -8.79 -0.80
CA VAL A 588 4.28 -9.76 -1.62
C VAL A 588 3.42 -10.15 -2.81
N SER A 589 3.78 -9.64 -3.98
CA SER A 589 3.00 -9.85 -5.20
C SER A 589 3.89 -10.00 -6.43
N GLN A 590 3.38 -10.71 -7.43
CA GLN A 590 3.95 -10.69 -8.77
C GLN A 590 2.93 -10.04 -9.70
N LYS A 591 3.28 -8.85 -10.20
CA LYS A 591 2.33 -7.96 -10.87
C LYS A 591 1.16 -7.61 -9.93
N TYR A 592 0.03 -8.27 -10.10
CA TYR A 592 -1.18 -8.06 -9.29
C TYR A 592 -1.63 -9.33 -8.54
N SER A 593 -0.93 -10.45 -8.75
CA SER A 593 -1.27 -11.71 -8.11
C SER A 593 -0.53 -11.82 -6.77
N PRO A 594 -1.25 -12.03 -5.65
CA PRO A 594 -0.65 -12.33 -4.36
C PRO A 594 0.26 -13.54 -4.42
N VAL A 595 1.38 -13.50 -3.69
CA VAL A 595 2.27 -14.65 -3.50
C VAL A 595 2.20 -15.08 -2.04
N LEU A 596 1.61 -16.26 -1.83
CA LEU A 596 1.39 -16.84 -0.50
C LEU A 596 2.47 -17.86 -0.14
N ASN A 597 2.36 -18.45 1.05
CA ASN A 597 3.34 -19.36 1.65
C ASN A 597 4.72 -18.72 1.79
N THR A 598 4.75 -17.48 2.25
CA THR A 598 5.97 -16.73 2.48
C THR A 598 6.18 -16.45 3.97
N THR A 599 7.45 -16.36 4.36
CA THR A 599 7.84 -15.93 5.70
C THR A 599 8.33 -14.49 5.60
N VAL A 600 7.60 -13.58 6.25
CA VAL A 600 7.86 -12.15 6.19
C VAL A 600 8.32 -11.62 7.55
N TRP A 601 9.47 -10.96 7.57
CA TRP A 601 10.04 -10.33 8.76
C TRP A 601 10.36 -8.86 8.51
N ALA A 602 9.81 -7.98 9.34
CA ALA A 602 10.22 -6.59 9.45
C ALA A 602 11.29 -6.41 10.53
N TYR A 603 12.25 -5.55 10.24
CA TYR A 603 13.35 -5.13 11.09
C TYR A 603 13.25 -3.62 11.23
N LEU A 604 12.97 -3.16 12.45
CA LEU A 604 12.77 -1.77 12.80
C LEU A 604 13.94 -1.33 13.67
N GLU A 605 14.72 -0.36 13.22
CA GLU A 605 15.96 0.05 13.90
C GLU A 605 16.00 1.55 14.09
N SER A 606 16.22 2.00 15.32
CA SER A 606 16.31 3.43 15.65
C SER A 606 17.72 3.99 15.51
N ASP A 607 17.80 5.29 15.30
CA ASP A 607 18.99 6.14 15.45
C ASP A 607 19.64 6.04 16.85
N THR A 608 18.88 5.66 17.87
CA THR A 608 19.37 5.39 19.23
C THR A 608 19.89 3.97 19.46
N GLY A 609 19.95 3.13 18.41
CA GLY A 609 20.44 1.75 18.46
C GLY A 609 19.43 0.72 18.98
N HIS A 610 18.16 1.10 19.16
CA HIS A 610 17.11 0.16 19.52
C HIS A 610 16.60 -0.56 18.27
N SER A 611 16.71 -1.89 18.26
CA SER A 611 16.21 -2.74 17.17
C SER A 611 15.09 -3.65 17.66
N GLU A 612 14.05 -3.81 16.83
CA GLU A 612 12.94 -4.74 17.02
C GLU A 612 12.70 -5.56 15.75
N LYS A 613 12.47 -6.86 15.94
CA LYS A 613 12.18 -7.81 14.86
C LYS A 613 10.73 -8.28 14.96
N LEU A 614 9.98 -8.14 13.87
CA LEU A 614 8.54 -8.33 13.82
C LEU A 614 8.15 -9.27 12.65
N GLN A 615 7.58 -10.45 12.93
CA GLN A 615 7.06 -11.35 11.90
C GLN A 615 5.70 -10.86 11.40
N LEU A 616 5.56 -10.51 10.13
CA LEU A 616 4.27 -10.08 9.58
C LEU A 616 3.44 -11.31 9.16
N LEU A 617 2.11 -11.21 9.26
CA LEU A 617 1.17 -12.31 8.99
C LEU A 617 0.11 -11.84 8.00
N ASP A 618 -0.30 -12.75 7.12
CA ASP A 618 -1.44 -12.62 6.20
C ASP A 618 -2.44 -13.70 6.64
N ASN A 619 -3.23 -13.40 7.66
CA ASN A 619 -4.15 -14.32 8.32
C ASN A 619 -5.56 -13.75 8.56
N GLY A 620 -5.84 -12.52 8.14
CA GLY A 620 -7.13 -11.86 8.32
C GLY A 620 -7.46 -11.56 9.78
N ALA A 621 -6.46 -11.33 10.65
CA ALA A 621 -6.64 -11.13 12.09
C ALA A 621 -7.26 -9.76 12.47
N GLY A 622 -8.41 -9.43 11.88
CA GLY A 622 -9.17 -8.22 12.17
C GLY A 622 -8.43 -6.96 11.73
N SER A 623 -8.42 -5.92 12.55
CA SER A 623 -7.80 -4.64 12.15
C SER A 623 -6.28 -4.66 12.05
N ALA A 624 -5.62 -5.78 12.34
CA ALA A 624 -4.17 -5.95 12.24
C ALA A 624 -3.77 -6.47 10.87
N ASP A 625 -4.73 -7.10 10.18
CA ASP A 625 -4.62 -7.67 8.85
C ASP A 625 -6.03 -7.84 8.28
N ALA A 626 -6.47 -6.90 7.43
CA ALA A 626 -7.88 -6.70 7.11
C ALA A 626 -8.48 -7.88 6.32
N PHE A 627 -7.67 -8.55 5.51
CA PHE A 627 -8.04 -9.65 4.65
C PHE A 627 -7.04 -10.78 4.77
N LYS A 628 -7.53 -12.00 4.58
CA LYS A 628 -6.70 -13.20 4.62
C LYS A 628 -6.35 -13.65 3.21
N ASP A 629 -5.12 -14.12 3.05
CA ASP A 629 -4.57 -14.72 1.83
C ASP A 629 -4.57 -13.74 0.63
N ASP A 630 -4.42 -12.44 0.91
CA ASP A 630 -4.40 -11.37 -0.09
C ASP A 630 -2.99 -10.90 -0.47
N GLY A 631 -1.95 -11.50 0.12
CA GLY A 631 -0.54 -11.21 -0.13
C GLY A 631 -0.03 -9.99 0.64
N ILE A 632 -0.83 -9.40 1.52
CA ILE A 632 -0.43 -8.32 2.41
C ILE A 632 -0.22 -8.89 3.79
N TYR A 633 1.02 -8.79 4.25
CA TYR A 633 1.42 -9.24 5.56
C TYR A 633 1.51 -8.03 6.46
N SER A 634 0.75 -8.02 7.56
CA SER A 634 0.69 -6.84 8.41
C SER A 634 0.68 -7.16 9.91
N ARG A 635 1.10 -6.17 10.71
CA ARG A 635 1.17 -6.30 12.17
C ARG A 635 1.38 -4.97 12.90
N TYR A 636 0.85 -4.85 14.12
CA TYR A 636 1.12 -3.68 14.95
C TYR A 636 2.54 -3.68 15.54
N PHE A 637 3.12 -2.48 15.64
CA PHE A 637 4.37 -2.16 16.31
C PHE A 637 4.08 -1.35 17.58
N THR A 638 4.05 -2.02 18.73
CA THR A 638 3.67 -1.41 20.02
C THR A 638 4.85 -1.04 20.93
N LYS A 639 6.04 -1.58 20.65
CA LYS A 639 7.26 -1.31 21.42
C LYS A 639 7.93 0.01 20.99
N LEU A 640 7.19 1.10 21.12
CA LEU A 640 7.63 2.42 20.70
C LEU A 640 8.67 2.97 21.69
N LYS A 641 9.83 3.39 21.19
CA LYS A 641 10.80 4.19 21.95
C LYS A 641 11.09 5.48 21.21
N LYS A 642 11.45 6.53 21.94
CA LYS A 642 11.80 7.80 21.31
C LYS A 642 13.00 7.62 20.38
N GLY A 643 12.86 8.10 19.15
CA GLY A 643 13.89 8.03 18.12
C GLY A 643 13.30 8.01 16.72
N ARG A 644 14.16 8.12 15.71
CA ARG A 644 13.81 7.93 14.31
C ARG A 644 14.20 6.53 13.88
N TYR A 645 13.31 5.86 13.18
CA TYR A 645 13.45 4.46 12.81
C TYR A 645 13.58 4.28 11.31
N ASN A 646 14.41 3.32 10.92
CA ASN A 646 14.43 2.72 9.58
C ASN A 646 13.70 1.38 9.61
N MET A 647 13.02 1.06 8.51
CA MET A 647 12.33 -0.21 8.35
C MET A 647 12.88 -0.98 7.16
N LYS A 648 13.23 -2.24 7.40
CA LYS A 648 13.55 -3.22 6.36
C LYS A 648 12.66 -4.44 6.50
N VAL A 649 12.10 -4.91 5.39
CA VAL A 649 11.35 -6.16 5.31
C VAL A 649 12.15 -7.18 4.50
N ARG A 650 12.26 -8.39 5.04
CA ARG A 650 12.82 -9.56 4.34
C ARG A 650 11.74 -10.61 4.17
N VAL A 651 11.57 -11.06 2.94
CA VAL A 651 10.63 -12.11 2.53
C VAL A 651 11.44 -13.32 2.07
N ALA A 652 11.05 -14.51 2.52
CA ALA A 652 11.60 -15.77 2.04
C ALA A 652 10.47 -16.77 1.78
N SER A 653 10.59 -17.55 0.72
CA SER A 653 9.69 -18.67 0.44
C SER A 653 10.46 -19.90 -0.01
N THR A 654 9.97 -21.09 0.34
CA THR A 654 10.51 -22.40 -0.05
C THR A 654 9.54 -23.19 -0.94
N GLY A 655 8.56 -22.51 -1.53
CA GLY A 655 7.46 -23.11 -2.30
C GLY A 655 6.28 -22.17 -2.39
N GLY A 656 6.54 -20.92 -2.79
CA GLY A 656 5.52 -19.88 -2.86
C GLY A 656 4.47 -20.25 -3.89
N VAL A 657 3.23 -19.83 -3.66
CA VAL A 657 2.13 -20.14 -4.57
C VAL A 657 1.38 -18.87 -4.92
N HIS A 658 1.08 -18.67 -6.19
CA HIS A 658 0.13 -17.64 -6.59
C HIS A 658 -1.25 -17.96 -6.05
N SER A 659 -1.87 -16.99 -5.40
CA SER A 659 -3.29 -17.06 -5.10
C SER A 659 -4.09 -16.28 -6.13
N SER A 660 -5.34 -16.68 -6.32
CA SER A 660 -6.31 -15.83 -6.99
C SER A 660 -6.60 -14.64 -6.09
N PRO A 661 -6.34 -13.39 -6.53
CA PRO A 661 -6.66 -12.24 -5.72
C PRO A 661 -8.17 -12.19 -5.47
N SER A 662 -8.54 -11.98 -4.22
CA SER A 662 -9.92 -11.73 -3.82
C SER A 662 -10.27 -10.28 -4.14
N ARG A 663 -11.36 -10.06 -4.89
CA ARG A 663 -11.91 -8.72 -5.11
C ARG A 663 -12.83 -8.36 -3.93
N TYR A 664 -12.29 -7.59 -2.99
CA TYR A 664 -13.01 -7.12 -1.79
C TYR A 664 -13.69 -5.77 -1.98
N SER A 665 -13.34 -5.04 -3.04
CA SER A 665 -13.90 -3.73 -3.37
C SER A 665 -14.08 -3.59 -4.87
N GLY A 666 -15.27 -3.19 -5.28
CA GLY A 666 -15.50 -2.58 -6.56
C GLY A 666 -16.86 -2.87 -7.15
N ALA A 667 -17.21 -2.05 -8.14
CA ALA A 667 -18.53 -2.00 -8.73
C ALA A 667 -19.09 -3.38 -9.10
N LEU A 668 -20.35 -3.62 -8.71
CA LEU A 668 -21.07 -4.86 -8.95
C LEU A 668 -21.30 -5.10 -10.45
N TYR A 669 -20.94 -6.29 -10.94
CA TYR A 669 -21.31 -6.74 -12.28
C TYR A 669 -22.78 -7.18 -12.24
N ILE A 670 -23.66 -6.47 -12.93
CA ILE A 670 -25.09 -6.78 -12.85
C ILE A 670 -25.47 -7.76 -13.98
N PRO A 671 -26.05 -8.93 -13.65
CA PRO A 671 -26.36 -9.98 -14.63
C PRO A 671 -27.54 -9.63 -15.54
N GLY A 672 -28.38 -8.67 -15.15
CA GLY A 672 -29.49 -8.19 -15.97
C GLY A 672 -30.47 -7.31 -15.19
N TYR A 673 -31.58 -6.95 -15.85
CA TYR A 673 -32.63 -6.09 -15.29
C TYR A 673 -34.01 -6.59 -15.62
N ILE A 674 -34.99 -6.19 -14.82
CA ILE A 674 -36.39 -6.35 -15.16
C ILE A 674 -36.87 -5.11 -15.93
N VAL A 675 -37.41 -5.34 -17.13
CA VAL A 675 -38.05 -4.33 -17.98
C VAL A 675 -39.43 -4.84 -18.36
N ASP A 676 -40.47 -4.10 -17.98
CA ASP A 676 -41.88 -4.46 -18.23
C ASP A 676 -42.23 -5.88 -17.74
N GLY A 677 -41.70 -6.25 -16.57
CA GLY A 677 -41.92 -7.57 -15.96
C GLY A 677 -41.12 -8.72 -16.56
N THR A 678 -40.27 -8.46 -17.55
CA THR A 678 -39.42 -9.48 -18.20
C THR A 678 -37.94 -9.24 -17.89
N VAL A 679 -37.19 -10.30 -17.60
CA VAL A 679 -35.75 -10.22 -17.36
C VAL A 679 -35.00 -10.03 -18.69
N LYS A 680 -34.17 -8.99 -18.77
CA LYS A 680 -33.19 -8.76 -19.83
C LYS A 680 -31.80 -9.01 -19.28
N LEU A 681 -31.12 -10.01 -19.85
CA LEU A 681 -29.79 -10.41 -19.43
C LEU A 681 -28.72 -9.52 -20.06
N ASN A 682 -27.72 -9.20 -19.25
CA ASN A 682 -26.45 -8.65 -19.70
C ASN A 682 -25.54 -9.80 -20.19
N PRO A 683 -24.46 -9.49 -20.91
CA PRO A 683 -23.45 -10.49 -21.24
C PRO A 683 -22.99 -11.25 -19.97
N PRO A 684 -22.67 -12.56 -20.07
CA PRO A 684 -22.10 -13.26 -18.93
C PRO A 684 -20.72 -12.69 -18.62
N LYS A 685 -20.39 -12.64 -17.32
CA LYS A 685 -19.04 -12.30 -16.89
C LYS A 685 -18.04 -13.32 -17.46
N PRO A 686 -16.93 -12.88 -18.09
CA PRO A 686 -15.91 -13.80 -18.58
C PRO A 686 -15.39 -14.70 -17.44
N PRO A 687 -15.22 -16.01 -17.65
CA PRO A 687 -14.70 -16.89 -16.62
C PRO A 687 -13.25 -16.53 -16.30
N THR A 688 -12.95 -16.39 -15.02
CA THR A 688 -11.62 -16.06 -14.52
C THR A 688 -10.99 -17.33 -13.97
N ASN A 689 -10.00 -17.87 -14.68
CA ASN A 689 -9.31 -19.09 -14.25
C ASN A 689 -7.85 -18.75 -13.95
N VAL A 690 -7.59 -18.36 -12.70
CA VAL A 690 -6.22 -18.24 -12.19
C VAL A 690 -5.94 -19.51 -11.41
N GLN A 691 -5.18 -20.42 -12.03
CA GLN A 691 -4.71 -21.60 -11.31
C GLN A 691 -3.56 -21.21 -10.38
N PRO A 692 -3.54 -21.74 -9.14
CA PRO A 692 -2.38 -21.59 -8.27
C PRO A 692 -1.15 -22.17 -8.96
N ALA A 693 -0.18 -21.31 -9.24
CA ALA A 693 1.09 -21.71 -9.84
C ALA A 693 2.21 -21.55 -8.80
N ASN A 694 3.06 -22.58 -8.73
CA ASN A 694 4.22 -22.58 -7.85
C ASN A 694 5.28 -21.62 -8.41
N VAL A 695 5.69 -20.63 -7.61
CA VAL A 695 6.74 -19.67 -7.98
C VAL A 695 8.14 -20.15 -7.59
N GLY A 696 8.25 -21.25 -6.85
CA GLY A 696 9.50 -21.80 -6.35
C GLY A 696 10.03 -21.07 -5.11
N SER A 697 11.32 -21.28 -4.83
CA SER A 697 12.02 -20.63 -3.73
C SER A 697 12.54 -19.26 -4.16
N PHE A 698 12.36 -18.26 -3.30
CA PHE A 698 12.86 -16.91 -3.56
C PHE A 698 13.14 -16.17 -2.25
N THR A 699 14.02 -15.17 -2.32
CA THR A 699 14.11 -14.12 -1.31
C THR A 699 13.95 -12.74 -1.94
N ARG A 700 13.37 -11.82 -1.17
CA ARG A 700 13.26 -10.40 -1.51
C ARG A 700 13.49 -9.56 -0.27
N THR A 701 14.09 -8.40 -0.47
CA THR A 701 14.26 -7.38 0.57
C THR A 701 13.68 -6.07 0.08
N ALA A 702 12.93 -5.38 0.94
CA ALA A 702 12.40 -4.05 0.67
C ALA A 702 12.67 -3.12 1.85
N THR A 703 13.06 -1.89 1.55
CA THR A 703 13.29 -0.85 2.55
C THR A 703 12.14 0.13 2.51
N GLY A 704 11.42 0.26 3.63
CA GLY A 704 10.34 1.22 3.75
C GLY A 704 10.83 2.65 3.99
N GLU A 705 9.88 3.54 4.25
CA GLU A 705 10.14 4.92 4.66
C GLU A 705 10.63 4.98 6.12
N SER A 706 11.43 5.98 6.45
CA SER A 706 11.79 6.26 7.83
C SER A 706 10.64 6.94 8.57
N PHE A 707 10.52 6.69 9.88
CA PHE A 707 9.44 7.27 10.70
C PHE A 707 9.94 7.75 12.07
N VAL A 708 9.23 8.68 12.68
CA VAL A 708 9.60 9.30 13.97
C VAL A 708 8.66 8.86 15.07
N VAL A 709 9.25 8.41 16.18
CA VAL A 709 8.54 8.16 17.42
C VAL A 709 8.95 9.22 18.44
N ASP A 710 8.00 10.06 18.83
CA ASP A 710 8.18 11.12 19.83
C ASP A 710 7.32 10.86 21.07
N VAL A 711 7.74 9.87 21.85
CA VAL A 711 7.06 9.47 23.09
C VAL A 711 7.75 10.12 24.30
N PRO A 712 7.00 10.47 25.37
CA PRO A 712 7.58 11.03 26.58
C PRO A 712 8.52 10.02 27.25
N VAL A 713 9.75 10.45 27.57
CA VAL A 713 10.74 9.58 28.23
C VAL A 713 10.29 9.29 29.66
N GLY A 714 10.26 8.00 30.03
CA GLY A 714 9.93 7.56 31.40
C GLY A 714 8.43 7.47 31.69
N VAL A 715 7.56 7.73 30.72
CA VAL A 715 6.11 7.52 30.84
C VAL A 715 5.74 6.20 30.15
N PRO A 716 5.08 5.24 30.84
CA PRO A 716 4.57 4.04 30.20
C PRO A 716 3.58 4.42 29.10
N LEU A 717 3.73 3.80 27.92
CA LEU A 717 2.77 3.97 26.84
C LEU A 717 1.41 3.43 27.26
N PRO A 718 0.32 4.03 26.75
CA PRO A 718 -1.01 3.46 26.97
C PRO A 718 -1.05 2.04 26.38
N ASN A 719 -1.55 1.09 27.16
CA ASN A 719 -1.97 -0.19 26.57
C ASN A 719 -3.17 0.07 25.68
N PHE A 720 -3.13 -0.48 24.47
CA PHE A 720 -4.28 -0.51 23.60
C PHE A 720 -5.14 -1.73 23.94
N PRO A 721 -6.46 -1.66 23.70
CA PRO A 721 -7.30 -2.85 23.85
C PRO A 721 -6.87 -3.95 22.86
N PRO A 722 -7.28 -5.21 23.09
CA PRO A 722 -7.17 -6.27 22.09
C PRO A 722 -7.68 -5.82 20.72
N ASN A 723 -7.18 -6.43 19.66
CA ASN A 723 -7.69 -6.11 18.33
C ASN A 723 -9.15 -6.55 18.17
N LYS A 724 -9.89 -5.85 17.31
CA LYS A 724 -11.27 -6.22 16.97
C LYS A 724 -11.26 -7.57 16.22
N ILE A 725 -12.16 -8.46 16.61
CA ILE A 725 -12.44 -9.69 15.87
C ILE A 725 -13.41 -9.31 14.75
N THR A 726 -13.14 -9.67 13.50
CA THR A 726 -14.04 -9.35 12.36
C THR A 726 -14.48 -10.59 11.58
N ASP A 727 -13.96 -11.75 11.93
CA ASP A 727 -14.15 -13.01 11.20
C ASP A 727 -14.95 -14.04 12.01
N LEU A 728 -15.73 -13.58 13.00
CA LEU A 728 -16.57 -14.44 13.82
C LEU A 728 -17.66 -15.09 12.95
N SER A 729 -17.53 -16.39 12.73
CA SER A 729 -18.53 -17.21 12.04
C SER A 729 -19.19 -18.19 12.99
N ALA A 730 -20.42 -18.54 12.66
CA ALA A 730 -21.18 -19.56 13.36
C ALA A 730 -21.77 -20.55 12.36
N GLU A 731 -21.72 -21.84 12.70
CA GLU A 731 -22.27 -22.92 11.90
C GLU A 731 -23.11 -23.83 12.79
N ILE A 732 -24.31 -24.18 12.36
CA ILE A 732 -25.15 -25.15 13.06
C ILE A 732 -24.73 -26.55 12.60
N GLN A 733 -24.35 -27.40 13.55
CA GLN A 733 -24.08 -28.82 13.33
C GLN A 733 -24.97 -29.62 14.29
N GLU A 734 -26.06 -30.18 13.76
CA GLU A 734 -27.09 -30.87 14.55
C GLU A 734 -27.65 -29.96 15.65
N ASP A 735 -27.45 -30.31 16.93
CA ASP A 735 -27.91 -29.55 18.09
C ASP A 735 -26.83 -28.59 18.67
N ILE A 736 -25.74 -28.35 17.91
CA ILE A 736 -24.57 -27.59 18.34
C ILE A 736 -24.39 -26.37 17.45
N VAL A 737 -24.09 -25.21 18.05
CA VAL A 737 -23.57 -24.05 17.31
C VAL A 737 -22.06 -24.02 17.46
N LEU A 738 -21.37 -24.10 16.33
CA LEU A 738 -19.93 -24.06 16.22
C LEU A 738 -19.47 -22.65 15.89
N LEU A 739 -18.64 -22.06 16.75
CA LEU A 739 -18.07 -20.74 16.55
C LEU A 739 -16.60 -20.83 16.12
N ASN A 740 -16.24 -20.06 15.10
CA ASN A 740 -14.87 -19.91 14.60
C ASN A 740 -14.49 -18.43 14.55
N TRP A 741 -13.28 -18.09 15.00
CA TRP A 741 -12.73 -16.74 14.89
C TRP A 741 -11.20 -16.74 14.99
N THR A 742 -10.57 -15.64 14.57
CA THR A 742 -9.12 -15.43 14.77
C THR A 742 -8.84 -14.77 16.13
N ALA A 743 -8.00 -15.40 16.95
CA ALA A 743 -7.68 -14.93 18.30
C ALA A 743 -6.91 -13.57 18.29
N PRO A 744 -7.41 -12.51 18.95
CA PRO A 744 -6.67 -11.25 19.12
C PRO A 744 -5.53 -11.37 20.14
N GLY A 745 -4.73 -10.29 20.26
CA GLY A 745 -3.68 -10.14 21.27
C GLY A 745 -4.20 -9.59 22.60
N GLU A 746 -3.27 -9.33 23.53
CA GLU A 746 -3.50 -8.53 24.75
C GLU A 746 -3.47 -7.03 24.46
N ASP A 747 -2.48 -6.59 23.69
CA ASP A 747 -2.26 -5.20 23.29
C ASP A 747 -2.34 -5.14 21.76
N LEU A 748 -3.53 -4.81 21.25
CA LEU A 748 -3.93 -5.00 19.86
C LEU A 748 -3.76 -6.45 19.43
N ASP A 749 -2.79 -6.72 18.57
CA ASP A 749 -2.44 -8.06 18.15
C ASP A 749 -1.29 -8.64 18.99
N GLN A 750 -0.58 -7.90 19.85
CA GLN A 750 0.56 -8.40 20.63
C GLN A 750 0.15 -9.11 21.92
N GLY A 751 0.88 -10.16 22.32
CA GLY A 751 0.55 -10.96 23.50
C GLY A 751 -0.62 -11.92 23.30
N THR A 752 -1.28 -12.33 24.37
CA THR A 752 -2.40 -13.29 24.34
C THR A 752 -3.57 -12.74 25.16
N ALA A 753 -4.77 -12.73 24.58
CA ALA A 753 -6.00 -12.39 25.29
C ALA A 753 -6.19 -13.24 26.57
N THR A 754 -6.69 -12.62 27.64
CA THR A 754 -6.83 -13.30 28.95
C THR A 754 -8.06 -14.20 29.01
N SER A 755 -9.18 -13.77 28.42
CA SER A 755 -10.44 -14.53 28.41
C SER A 755 -11.36 -14.08 27.29
N TYR A 756 -12.26 -14.98 26.90
CA TYR A 756 -13.38 -14.68 26.02
C TYR A 756 -14.70 -14.83 26.80
N GLU A 757 -15.68 -13.99 26.47
CA GLU A 757 -17.04 -14.09 26.96
C GLU A 757 -18.00 -14.16 25.77
N ILE A 758 -18.83 -15.21 25.73
CA ILE A 758 -19.85 -15.37 24.71
C ILE A 758 -21.20 -15.01 25.31
N ARG A 759 -21.89 -14.06 24.66
CA ARG A 759 -23.26 -13.66 24.98
C ARG A 759 -24.16 -13.87 23.77
N TRP A 760 -25.47 -13.92 23.97
CA TRP A 760 -26.42 -13.91 22.85
C TRP A 760 -27.68 -13.08 23.13
N SER A 761 -28.42 -12.77 22.06
CA SER A 761 -29.74 -12.14 22.11
C SER A 761 -30.60 -12.55 20.90
N ASP A 762 -31.92 -12.63 21.05
CA ASP A 762 -32.85 -12.77 19.91
C ASP A 762 -33.21 -11.43 19.25
N ASP A 763 -32.62 -10.33 19.69
CA ASP A 763 -32.76 -8.98 19.12
C ASP A 763 -31.40 -8.34 18.78
N PHE A 764 -31.27 -7.83 17.55
CA PHE A 764 -30.03 -7.24 17.04
C PHE A 764 -29.64 -5.94 17.77
N GLN A 765 -30.61 -5.11 18.19
CA GLN A 765 -30.27 -3.87 18.89
C GLN A 765 -29.76 -4.16 20.31
N THR A 766 -30.35 -5.17 20.95
CA THR A 766 -29.95 -5.68 22.26
C THR A 766 -28.57 -6.34 22.19
N SER A 767 -28.25 -7.07 21.12
CA SER A 767 -26.92 -7.69 20.93
C SER A 767 -25.78 -6.66 20.84
N LYS A 768 -26.06 -5.41 20.44
CA LYS A 768 -25.09 -4.32 20.51
C LYS A 768 -24.89 -3.75 21.92
N GLN A 769 -25.81 -4.02 22.84
CA GLN A 769 -25.75 -3.54 24.21
C GLN A 769 -25.32 -4.68 25.14
N LEU A 770 -24.01 -4.82 25.32
CA LEU A 770 -23.41 -5.91 26.11
C LEU A 770 -24.13 -6.19 27.41
N GLN A 771 -24.44 -5.17 28.20
CA GLN A 771 -25.06 -5.29 29.52
C GLN A 771 -26.47 -5.92 29.49
N GLN A 772 -27.11 -5.96 28.33
CA GLN A 772 -28.47 -6.48 28.13
C GLN A 772 -28.50 -7.86 27.46
N CYS A 773 -27.35 -8.39 27.05
CA CYS A 773 -27.25 -9.73 26.47
C CYS A 773 -27.21 -10.80 27.57
N GLU A 774 -27.81 -11.97 27.29
CA GLU A 774 -27.68 -13.12 28.18
C GLU A 774 -26.25 -13.68 28.08
N SER A 775 -25.53 -13.74 29.22
CA SER A 775 -24.21 -14.36 29.30
C SER A 775 -24.35 -15.86 29.42
N VAL A 776 -23.75 -16.62 28.50
CA VAL A 776 -23.85 -18.09 28.47
C VAL A 776 -22.58 -18.77 28.91
N GLN A 777 -21.43 -18.28 28.48
CA GLN A 777 -20.18 -19.00 28.71
C GLN A 777 -19.00 -18.05 28.84
N HIS A 778 -18.35 -18.11 30.00
CA HIS A 778 -17.00 -17.59 30.19
C HIS A 778 -16.00 -18.65 29.75
N ILE A 779 -15.24 -18.35 28.71
CA ILE A 779 -14.20 -19.25 28.21
C ILE A 779 -12.85 -18.73 28.71
N CYS A 780 -12.32 -19.41 29.72
CA CYS A 780 -10.94 -19.25 30.17
C CYS A 780 -10.01 -20.13 29.31
N THR A 781 -9.91 -19.87 28.01
CA THR A 781 -8.93 -20.54 27.15
C THR A 781 -7.88 -19.55 26.67
N SER A 782 -6.61 -19.90 26.86
CA SER A 782 -5.48 -19.22 26.25
C SER A 782 -5.27 -19.75 24.83
N SER A 783 -6.13 -19.34 23.89
CA SER A 783 -5.81 -19.56 22.48
C SER A 783 -4.66 -18.66 22.09
N SER A 784 -3.58 -19.25 21.54
CA SER A 784 -2.43 -18.47 21.09
C SER A 784 -2.84 -17.56 19.94
N ARG A 785 -2.50 -16.27 20.06
CA ARG A 785 -2.68 -15.20 19.05
C ARG A 785 -2.61 -15.68 17.60
N GLY A 786 -3.53 -15.19 16.78
CA GLY A 786 -3.51 -15.37 15.33
C GLY A 786 -3.83 -16.79 14.86
N ARG A 787 -4.17 -17.71 15.78
CA ARG A 787 -4.70 -19.03 15.45
C ARG A 787 -6.22 -19.00 15.43
N LEU A 788 -6.76 -19.86 14.56
CA LEU A 788 -8.18 -20.17 14.55
C LEU A 788 -8.57 -20.74 15.91
N SER A 789 -9.48 -20.03 16.59
CA SER A 789 -10.12 -20.50 17.82
C SER A 789 -11.46 -21.10 17.45
N ARG A 790 -11.76 -22.25 18.05
CA ARG A 790 -12.98 -23.01 17.78
C ARG A 790 -13.61 -23.42 19.09
N THR A 791 -14.90 -23.19 19.25
CA THR A 791 -15.66 -23.68 20.41
C THR A 791 -17.03 -24.15 19.95
N ALA A 792 -17.42 -25.32 20.45
CA ALA A 792 -18.78 -25.83 20.37
C ALA A 792 -19.49 -25.47 21.67
N PHE A 793 -20.72 -24.96 21.59
CA PHE A 793 -21.56 -24.84 22.77
C PHE A 793 -22.90 -25.57 22.54
N PHE A 794 -23.42 -26.10 23.64
CA PHE A 794 -24.70 -26.80 23.71
C PHE A 794 -25.66 -25.96 24.52
N GLY A 795 -26.84 -25.65 23.98
CA GLY A 795 -27.96 -25.16 24.78
C GLY A 795 -28.89 -24.18 24.07
N ALA A 796 -29.97 -24.72 23.49
CA ALA A 796 -31.32 -24.64 24.06
C ALA A 796 -32.18 -25.67 23.32
N GLN A 797 -33.13 -26.33 23.98
CA GLN A 797 -34.14 -27.12 23.26
C GLN A 797 -34.93 -26.18 22.35
N TYR A 798 -34.60 -26.15 21.05
CA TYR A 798 -35.22 -25.27 20.06
C TYR A 798 -36.64 -25.76 19.75
N HIS A 799 -37.63 -25.33 20.55
CA HIS A 799 -39.05 -25.55 20.25
C HIS A 799 -39.66 -24.45 19.36
N ASN A 800 -38.85 -23.52 18.84
CA ASN A 800 -39.27 -22.54 17.84
C ASN A 800 -38.06 -22.07 16.99
N PRO A 801 -38.21 -21.89 15.67
CA PRO A 801 -37.17 -21.31 14.82
C PRO A 801 -37.09 -19.80 15.13
N LYS A 802 -36.19 -19.42 16.04
CA LYS A 802 -35.82 -18.03 16.30
C LYS A 802 -34.35 -17.84 15.95
N TRP A 803 -34.03 -16.69 15.37
CA TRP A 803 -32.66 -16.26 15.03
C TRP A 803 -31.97 -15.72 16.29
N TYR A 804 -30.68 -15.97 16.42
CA TYR A 804 -29.88 -15.56 17.57
C TYR A 804 -28.64 -14.77 17.12
N HIS A 805 -28.36 -13.66 17.80
CA HIS A 805 -27.13 -12.89 17.62
C HIS A 805 -26.14 -13.28 18.71
N ILE A 806 -24.93 -13.67 18.32
CA ILE A 806 -23.85 -14.08 19.21
C ILE A 806 -22.84 -12.95 19.31
N VAL A 807 -22.53 -12.54 20.54
CA VAL A 807 -21.55 -11.51 20.85
C VAL A 807 -20.34 -12.16 21.46
N LEU A 808 -19.18 -12.04 20.81
CA LEU A 808 -17.91 -12.45 21.36
C LEU A 808 -17.21 -11.23 21.96
N CYS A 809 -16.94 -11.30 23.25
CA CYS A 809 -16.21 -10.26 23.97
C CYS A 809 -14.83 -10.76 24.32
N CYS A 810 -13.81 -9.94 24.11
CA CYS A 810 -12.45 -10.23 24.56
C CYS A 810 -12.06 -9.20 25.62
N SER A 811 -11.51 -9.68 26.75
CA SER A 811 -11.09 -8.81 27.87
C SER A 811 -9.63 -9.00 28.22
N VAL A 812 -8.95 -7.88 28.46
CA VAL A 812 -7.71 -7.83 29.23
C VAL A 812 -7.74 -6.62 30.17
N ARG A 813 -7.49 -6.86 31.46
CA ARG A 813 -7.39 -5.83 32.53
C ARG A 813 -8.58 -4.86 32.59
N GLY A 814 -9.78 -5.31 32.22
CA GLY A 814 -11.03 -4.53 32.30
C GLY A 814 -11.37 -3.71 31.04
N GLN A 815 -10.56 -3.76 29.97
CA GLN A 815 -10.93 -3.23 28.66
C GLN A 815 -11.53 -4.34 27.79
N TRP A 816 -12.67 -4.05 27.15
CA TRP A 816 -13.44 -5.01 26.37
C TRP A 816 -13.49 -4.61 24.89
N GLN A 817 -13.32 -5.59 24.00
CA GLN A 817 -13.71 -5.50 22.59
C GLN A 817 -14.86 -6.46 22.32
N THR A 818 -15.71 -6.11 21.37
CA THR A 818 -16.92 -6.87 21.04
C THR A 818 -17.07 -7.06 19.55
N GLU A 819 -17.47 -8.26 19.14
CA GLU A 819 -17.97 -8.50 17.78
C GLU A 819 -19.27 -9.29 17.83
N VAL A 820 -20.20 -8.96 16.92
CA VAL A 820 -21.52 -9.58 16.81
C VAL A 820 -21.60 -10.39 15.51
N SER A 821 -21.99 -11.66 15.61
CA SER A 821 -22.33 -12.53 14.48
C SER A 821 -23.78 -12.99 14.59
N SER A 822 -24.47 -13.22 13.48
CA SER A 822 -25.89 -13.64 13.46
C SER A 822 -26.00 -15.09 12.98
N VAL A 823 -26.84 -15.89 13.64
CA VAL A 823 -27.00 -17.34 13.43
C VAL A 823 -28.47 -17.74 13.35
#